data_AF-A0A7X0F4D9-F1
#
_entry.id   AF-A0A7X0F4D9-F1
#
_cell.length_a   1.000
_cell.length_b   1.000
_cell.length_c   1.000
_cell.angle_alpha   90.00
_cell.angle_beta   90.00
_cell.angle_gamma   90.00
#
_symmetry.space_group_name_H-M   'P 1'
#
loop_
_entity.id
_entity.type
_entity.pdbx_description
1 polymer ?
#
loop_
_entity_poly.entity_id
_entity_poly.type
_entity_poly.pdbx_seq_one_letter_code
_entity_poly.pdbx_strand_id
1 'polypeptide(L)'
;MVEAISKGRSLSSGNQLSLQPHSRTALPTFAATAAVVAILYFARDVFLPLAIAVLLTFALAPIVAWLRRIGVPRLVSVIACVLAAFGVVAVFSFVVVSQVGEVARNVPTYQANILEKVRSLKESGSGGGIIDRLSGVIERVGQEIEKPESATVPAAQPSRPDPLLVEIFTPQRPIETLKNLIGPLIGPLATAGLVIVVVIFMLLEREDLRDRFIRLVGYGDLHRTTEALQDAGRRVGQYLLMQLVVNVAYGVPIGMGLWLLGIPNAILWGLLAIVLRFVPYIGPAIAMILPLFLALAVAPGWSLVLWAAALFIAMELVINNVIEPWLYGSRTGLSPLAIIVAAIFWTWLWGPVGLVLSTPLTVCLVVLGKHVPQFEFLEVLFGNEPVLDPKERLYQRLLAGDPDEATDHAEEMLETEYLVDFYGKVAIPALLLGELDRARGALTDEQRTRVAASAVTLVANLNEIADEEADEDDDDASDDAAQADGEEEEELPDGAGKSVLCIGGRGELDNAAAAMLAQVLTVQGAAATTASHADMEPSNIRSLPLEGVQTAVVGFLNADSLNHGRFLVRRLKRAKPSLRVGVVLWTDAAGGDAGKLAGDLNADFAAFGMTGAAIGALTDAPAVPLKAAKRKVRRPSQARKKSKAA
;
A
#
# COMPACT_ATOMS: atom_id res chain seq x y z
N MET A 1 -73.25 30.17 -37.82
CA MET A 1 -73.20 31.05 -36.63
C MET A 1 -71.84 30.85 -36.00
N VAL A 2 -70.89 31.75 -36.34
CA VAL A 2 -69.73 32.25 -35.56
C VAL A 2 -68.72 31.20 -35.03
N GLU A 3 -67.38 31.30 -35.03
CA GLU A 3 -66.29 32.07 -35.63
C GLU A 3 -65.00 31.48 -34.97
N ALA A 4 -63.86 31.52 -35.67
CA ALA A 4 -62.50 31.69 -35.11
C ALA A 4 -61.83 30.73 -34.07
N ILE A 5 -60.62 30.29 -34.47
CA ILE A 5 -59.34 30.36 -33.72
C ILE A 5 -58.92 29.19 -32.79
N SER A 6 -57.64 28.77 -33.00
CA SER A 6 -56.67 28.18 -32.05
C SER A 6 -56.46 26.66 -32.08
N LYS A 7 -55.40 26.21 -32.76
CA LYS A 7 -54.17 25.69 -32.11
C LYS A 7 -53.19 25.12 -33.14
N GLY A 8 -51.97 25.65 -33.10
CA GLY A 8 -50.82 25.08 -33.80
C GLY A 8 -50.51 23.67 -33.34
N ARG A 9 -49.97 22.87 -34.26
CA ARG A 9 -49.38 21.56 -33.96
C ARG A 9 -48.01 21.53 -34.65
N SER A 10 -46.97 21.79 -33.86
CA SER A 10 -45.58 21.63 -34.25
C SER A 10 -45.29 20.14 -34.44
N LEU A 11 -44.74 19.81 -35.61
CA LEU A 11 -44.09 18.54 -35.91
C LEU A 11 -42.59 18.77 -35.73
N SER A 12 -41.99 18.12 -34.72
CA SER A 12 -40.57 17.73 -34.68
C SER A 12 -40.29 17.15 -33.29
N SER A 13 -40.55 15.85 -33.15
CA SER A 13 -40.16 15.02 -32.02
C SER A 13 -38.63 15.00 -31.94
N GLY A 14 -38.06 15.90 -31.13
CA GLY A 14 -36.69 15.79 -30.65
C GLY A 14 -36.60 14.58 -29.73
N ASN A 15 -35.84 13.58 -30.16
CA ASN A 15 -35.49 12.42 -29.35
C ASN A 15 -34.51 12.89 -28.26
N GLN A 16 -35.04 13.40 -27.16
CA GLN A 16 -34.26 13.68 -25.96
C GLN A 16 -33.92 12.33 -25.30
N LEU A 17 -32.67 11.88 -25.51
CA LEU A 17 -32.03 10.90 -24.63
C LEU A 17 -31.93 11.53 -23.24
N SER A 18 -32.92 11.26 -22.40
CA SER A 18 -32.83 11.49 -20.97
C SER A 18 -31.74 10.59 -20.41
N LEU A 19 -30.56 11.17 -20.16
CA LEU A 19 -29.58 10.61 -19.23
C LEU A 19 -30.23 10.59 -17.85
N GLN A 20 -30.93 9.50 -17.53
CA GLN A 20 -31.34 9.25 -16.16
C GLN A 20 -30.08 9.06 -15.32
N PRO A 21 -29.85 9.88 -14.27
CA PRO A 21 -28.81 9.59 -13.31
C PRO A 21 -29.15 8.24 -12.68
N HIS A 22 -28.31 7.23 -12.89
CA HIS A 22 -28.37 6.01 -12.11
C HIS A 22 -28.02 6.38 -10.68
N SER A 23 -29.03 6.72 -9.87
CA SER A 23 -28.92 6.72 -8.43
C SER A 23 -28.62 5.29 -8.01
N ARG A 24 -27.32 4.96 -7.95
CA ARG A 24 -26.84 3.70 -7.35
C ARG A 24 -27.44 3.65 -5.95
N THR A 25 -28.43 2.80 -5.76
CA THR A 25 -29.04 2.56 -4.47
C THR A 25 -27.98 1.95 -3.58
N ALA A 26 -27.35 2.76 -2.72
CA ALA A 26 -26.37 2.31 -1.73
C ALA A 26 -27.01 1.46 -0.61
N LEU A 27 -28.34 1.57 -0.46
CA LEU A 27 -29.13 0.86 0.56
C LEU A 27 -29.06 -0.68 0.50
N PRO A 28 -29.24 -1.35 -0.67
CA PRO A 28 -29.10 -2.81 -0.77
C PRO A 28 -27.69 -3.31 -0.45
N THR A 29 -26.64 -2.58 -0.83
CA THR A 29 -25.25 -2.98 -0.55
C THR A 29 -24.96 -2.92 0.94
N PHE A 30 -25.37 -1.84 1.62
CA PHE A 30 -25.20 -1.72 3.07
C PHE A 30 -25.94 -2.83 3.83
N ALA A 31 -27.18 -3.13 3.42
CA ALA A 31 -27.97 -4.22 4.01
C ALA A 31 -27.31 -5.59 3.78
N ALA A 32 -26.77 -5.84 2.59
CA ALA A 32 -26.05 -7.07 2.29
C ALA A 32 -24.78 -7.23 3.16
N THR A 33 -23.96 -6.17 3.28
CA THR A 33 -22.76 -6.20 4.13
C THR A 33 -23.12 -6.42 5.60
N ALA A 34 -24.14 -5.73 6.12
CA ALA A 34 -24.62 -5.92 7.48
C ALA A 34 -25.12 -7.36 7.74
N ALA A 35 -25.83 -7.95 6.77
CA ALA A 35 -26.28 -9.34 6.85
C ALA A 35 -25.10 -10.33 6.88
N VAL A 36 -24.07 -10.12 6.05
CA VAL A 36 -22.86 -10.95 6.06
C VAL A 36 -22.14 -10.87 7.42
N VAL A 37 -21.96 -9.66 7.96
CA VAL A 37 -21.33 -9.46 9.27
C VAL A 37 -22.14 -10.13 10.38
N ALA A 38 -23.47 -10.00 10.35
CA ALA A 38 -24.34 -10.68 11.32
C ALA A 38 -24.22 -12.20 11.23
N ILE A 39 -24.20 -12.77 10.03
CA ILE A 39 -23.99 -14.22 9.84
C ILE A 39 -22.64 -14.66 10.40
N LEU A 40 -21.55 -13.92 10.12
CA LEU A 40 -20.22 -14.24 10.63
C LEU A 40 -20.13 -14.17 12.16
N TYR A 41 -20.89 -13.26 12.78
CA TYR A 41 -20.97 -13.14 14.24
C TYR A 41 -21.74 -14.31 14.86
N PHE A 42 -22.93 -14.62 14.35
CA PHE A 42 -23.77 -15.69 14.91
C PHE A 42 -23.22 -17.09 14.64
N ALA A 43 -22.56 -17.30 13.50
CA ALA A 43 -21.96 -18.59 13.13
C ALA A 43 -20.47 -18.69 13.49
N ARG A 44 -19.98 -17.86 14.43
CA ARG A 44 -18.58 -17.85 14.87
C ARG A 44 -18.06 -19.22 15.32
N ASP A 45 -18.91 -20.06 15.93
CA ASP A 45 -18.50 -21.39 16.42
C ASP A 45 -18.12 -22.35 15.27
N VAL A 46 -18.59 -22.06 14.05
CA VAL A 46 -18.25 -22.81 12.82
C VAL A 46 -17.17 -22.09 12.01
N PHE A 47 -17.27 -20.77 11.86
CA PHE A 47 -16.33 -19.99 11.05
C PHE A 47 -14.96 -19.81 11.72
N LEU A 48 -14.88 -19.73 13.05
CA LEU A 48 -13.62 -19.53 13.76
C LEU A 48 -12.65 -20.72 13.59
N PRO A 49 -13.05 -21.98 13.82
CA PRO A 49 -12.17 -23.13 13.57
C PRO A 49 -11.76 -23.24 12.10
N LEU A 50 -12.67 -22.90 11.18
CA LEU A 50 -12.40 -22.89 9.74
C LEU A 50 -11.37 -21.82 9.36
N ALA A 51 -11.51 -20.59 9.88
CA ALA A 51 -10.58 -19.50 9.64
C ALA A 51 -9.17 -19.83 10.17
N ILE A 52 -9.09 -20.36 11.39
CA ILE A 52 -7.82 -20.86 11.96
C ILE A 52 -7.23 -21.94 11.05
N ALA A 53 -8.05 -22.90 10.60
CA ALA A 53 -7.57 -23.98 9.75
C ALA A 53 -7.06 -23.50 8.39
N VAL A 54 -7.73 -22.53 7.76
CA VAL A 54 -7.27 -21.91 6.49
C VAL A 54 -5.92 -21.21 6.70
N LEU A 55 -5.79 -20.42 7.77
CA LEU A 55 -4.55 -19.71 8.07
C LEU A 55 -3.39 -20.66 8.40
N LEU A 56 -3.64 -21.69 9.23
CA LEU A 56 -2.66 -22.73 9.50
C LEU A 56 -2.29 -23.51 8.24
N THR A 57 -3.25 -23.77 7.35
CA THR A 57 -2.98 -24.42 6.05
C THR A 57 -2.02 -23.57 5.22
N PHE A 58 -2.20 -22.24 5.16
CA PHE A 58 -1.26 -21.35 4.47
C PHE A 58 0.12 -21.28 5.14
N ALA A 59 0.17 -21.26 6.47
CA ALA A 59 1.43 -21.27 7.22
C ALA A 59 2.21 -22.58 7.07
N LEU A 60 1.52 -23.73 7.05
CA LEU A 60 2.14 -25.05 6.96
C LEU A 60 2.41 -25.49 5.51
N ALA A 61 1.73 -24.91 4.51
CA ALA A 61 1.94 -25.21 3.10
C ALA A 61 3.41 -25.13 2.64
N PRO A 62 4.20 -24.08 2.94
CA PRO A 62 5.61 -24.04 2.55
C PRO A 62 6.43 -25.16 3.18
N ILE A 63 6.13 -25.52 4.44
CA ILE A 63 6.82 -26.60 5.16
C ILE A 63 6.49 -27.96 4.52
N VAL A 64 5.20 -28.21 4.21
CA VAL A 64 4.77 -29.44 3.52
C VAL A 64 5.40 -29.53 2.12
N ALA A 65 5.46 -28.41 1.38
CA ALA A 65 6.10 -28.37 0.07
C ALA A 65 7.60 -28.66 0.16
N TRP A 66 8.27 -28.13 1.18
CA TRP A 66 9.68 -28.42 1.45
C TRP A 66 9.93 -29.89 1.79
N LEU A 67 9.12 -30.52 2.66
CA LEU A 67 9.18 -31.96 2.94
C LEU A 67 8.99 -32.81 1.67
N ARG A 68 8.05 -32.42 0.80
CA ARG A 68 7.84 -33.11 -0.48
C ARG A 68 9.03 -32.98 -1.43
N ARG A 69 9.71 -31.83 -1.44
CA ARG A 69 10.93 -31.63 -2.24
C ARG A 69 12.07 -32.55 -1.82
N ILE A 70 12.11 -32.97 -0.55
CA ILE A 70 13.06 -33.95 -0.01
C ILE A 70 12.69 -35.40 -0.39
N GLY A 71 11.54 -35.60 -1.06
CA GLY A 71 11.10 -36.91 -1.55
C GLY A 71 10.10 -37.63 -0.65
N VAL A 72 9.59 -36.98 0.41
CA VAL A 72 8.58 -37.58 1.30
C VAL A 72 7.20 -37.57 0.63
N PRO A 73 6.43 -38.69 0.63
CA PRO A 73 5.08 -38.73 0.05
C PRO A 73 4.14 -37.68 0.65
N ARG A 74 3.16 -37.23 -0.14
CA ARG A 74 2.18 -36.18 0.22
C ARG A 74 1.51 -36.44 1.57
N LEU A 75 0.96 -37.64 1.77
CA LEU A 75 0.21 -37.99 2.98
C LEU A 75 1.09 -37.92 4.24
N VAL A 76 2.30 -38.49 4.17
CA VAL A 76 3.25 -38.49 5.28
C VAL A 76 3.72 -37.08 5.60
N SER A 77 4.01 -36.27 4.57
CA SER A 77 4.43 -34.87 4.75
C SER A 77 3.37 -34.05 5.48
N VAL A 78 2.10 -34.19 5.10
CA VAL A 78 0.99 -33.48 5.75
C VAL A 78 0.82 -33.94 7.19
N ILE A 79 0.71 -35.25 7.42
CA ILE A 79 0.52 -35.81 8.77
C ILE A 79 1.68 -35.41 9.68
N ALA A 80 2.93 -35.57 9.23
CA ALA A 80 4.11 -35.22 10.02
C ALA A 80 4.14 -33.72 10.35
N CYS A 81 3.82 -32.85 9.38
CA CYS A 81 3.82 -31.41 9.58
C CYS A 81 2.74 -30.97 10.57
N VAL A 82 1.51 -31.49 10.45
CA VAL A 82 0.41 -31.18 11.37
C VAL A 82 0.71 -31.73 12.76
N LEU A 83 1.15 -32.97 12.88
CA LEU A 83 1.52 -33.56 14.18
C LEU A 83 2.67 -32.81 14.85
N ALA A 84 3.67 -32.35 14.07
CA ALA A 84 4.74 -31.52 14.61
C ALA A 84 4.21 -30.16 15.10
N ALA A 85 3.40 -29.46 14.30
CA ALA A 85 2.85 -28.16 14.66
C ALA A 85 1.99 -28.22 15.94
N PHE A 86 1.05 -29.16 16.01
CA PHE A 86 0.22 -29.36 17.21
C PHE A 86 1.00 -29.98 18.37
N GLY A 87 2.04 -30.76 18.07
CA GLY A 87 2.99 -31.27 19.07
C GLY A 87 3.73 -30.15 19.78
N VAL A 88 4.21 -29.13 19.05
CA VAL A 88 4.82 -27.93 19.64
C VAL A 88 3.82 -27.20 20.54
N VAL A 89 2.57 -27.03 20.10
CA VAL A 89 1.51 -26.41 20.93
C VAL A 89 1.20 -27.23 22.18
N ALA A 90 1.18 -28.56 22.08
CA ALA A 90 0.95 -29.45 23.21
C ALA A 90 2.11 -29.40 24.22
N VAL A 91 3.36 -29.44 23.75
CA VAL A 91 4.56 -29.27 24.60
C VAL A 91 4.55 -27.91 25.28
N PHE A 92 4.25 -26.84 24.53
CA PHE A 92 4.10 -25.50 25.09
C PHE A 92 3.03 -25.46 26.19
N SER A 93 1.85 -25.99 25.92
CA SER A 93 0.73 -26.00 26.88
C SER A 93 1.07 -26.78 28.14
N PHE A 94 1.74 -27.92 27.99
CA PHE A 94 2.24 -28.72 29.11
C PHE A 94 3.26 -27.95 29.96
N VAL A 95 4.22 -27.28 29.32
CA VAL A 95 5.20 -26.42 29.99
C VAL A 95 4.51 -25.31 30.77
N VAL A 96 3.53 -24.63 30.18
CA VAL A 96 2.75 -23.58 30.85
C VAL A 96 2.04 -24.11 32.10
N VAL A 97 1.29 -25.21 31.96
CA VAL A 97 0.55 -25.80 33.09
C VAL A 97 1.50 -26.23 34.22
N SER A 98 2.62 -26.86 33.87
CA SER A 98 3.60 -27.32 34.86
C SER A 98 4.28 -26.16 35.62
N GLN A 99 4.71 -25.11 34.92
CA GLN A 99 5.42 -23.99 35.53
C GLN A 99 4.49 -23.03 36.28
N VAL A 100 3.25 -22.83 35.82
CA VAL A 100 2.23 -22.07 36.58
C VAL A 100 1.91 -22.77 37.90
N GLY A 101 1.83 -24.10 37.91
CA GLY A 101 1.64 -24.88 39.13
C GLY A 101 2.78 -24.70 40.15
N GLU A 102 4.02 -24.54 39.68
CA GLU A 102 5.18 -24.24 40.54
C GLU A 102 5.12 -22.82 41.11
N VAL A 103 4.78 -21.82 40.30
CA VAL A 103 4.58 -20.44 40.74
C VAL A 103 3.52 -20.36 41.85
N ALA A 104 2.40 -21.07 41.66
CA ALA A 104 1.30 -21.10 42.64
C ALA A 104 1.72 -21.70 44.00
N ARG A 105 2.62 -22.70 44.01
CA ARG A 105 3.13 -23.31 45.25
C ARG A 105 4.09 -22.39 46.02
N ASN A 106 4.80 -21.52 45.31
CA ASN A 106 5.79 -20.60 45.88
C ASN A 106 5.17 -19.24 46.31
N VAL A 107 3.85 -19.06 46.16
CA VAL A 107 3.12 -17.83 46.53
C VAL A 107 3.39 -17.36 47.97
N PRO A 108 3.43 -18.22 49.01
CA PRO A 108 3.69 -17.76 50.38
C PRO A 108 5.05 -17.07 50.53
N THR A 109 6.09 -17.56 49.86
CA THR A 109 7.43 -16.95 49.86
C THR A 109 7.43 -15.61 49.13
N TYR A 110 6.71 -15.51 48.03
CA TYR A 110 6.57 -14.27 47.26
C TYR A 110 5.86 -13.16 48.04
N GLN A 111 4.87 -13.50 48.87
CA GLN A 111 4.18 -12.54 49.73
C GLN A 111 5.12 -11.87 50.75
N ALA A 112 6.01 -12.65 51.37
CA ALA A 112 6.96 -12.14 52.36
C ALA A 112 7.90 -11.09 51.76
N ASN A 113 8.47 -11.37 50.58
CA ASN A 113 9.38 -10.46 49.88
C ASN A 113 8.68 -9.17 49.41
N ILE A 114 7.42 -9.26 48.96
CA ILE A 114 6.63 -8.09 48.55
C ILE A 114 6.35 -7.18 49.76
N LEU A 115 5.96 -7.76 50.90
CA LEU A 115 5.69 -7.00 52.13
C LEU A 115 6.95 -6.29 52.64
N GLU A 116 8.11 -6.94 52.56
CA GLU A 116 9.40 -6.34 52.91
C GLU A 116 9.73 -5.15 52.00
N LYS A 117 9.49 -5.25 50.69
CA LYS A 117 9.67 -4.12 49.76
C LYS A 117 8.75 -2.94 50.07
N VAL A 118 7.48 -3.20 50.35
CA VAL A 118 6.51 -2.15 50.72
C VAL A 118 6.94 -1.45 52.01
N ARG A 119 7.50 -2.20 52.98
CA ARG A 119 8.07 -1.63 54.22
C ARG A 119 9.33 -0.81 53.94
N SER A 120 10.25 -1.29 53.11
CA SER A 120 11.48 -0.56 52.75
C SER A 120 11.20 0.76 52.01
N LEU A 121 10.14 0.80 51.18
CA LEU A 121 9.64 2.02 50.53
C LEU A 121 9.00 2.98 51.53
N LYS A 122 8.23 2.44 52.49
CA LYS A 122 7.62 3.22 53.58
C LYS A 122 8.68 3.85 54.50
N GLU A 123 9.80 3.16 54.70
CA GLU A 123 10.95 3.63 55.49
C GLU A 123 11.86 4.61 54.72
N SER A 124 11.98 4.48 53.40
CA SER A 124 12.85 5.32 52.55
C SER A 124 12.25 6.68 52.15
N GLY A 125 11.01 6.99 52.55
CA GLY A 125 10.47 8.35 52.49
C GLY A 125 9.68 8.70 51.23
N SER A 126 8.38 8.42 51.26
CA SER A 126 7.36 9.28 50.63
C SER A 126 6.11 9.26 51.51
N GLY A 127 5.97 10.27 52.36
CA GLY A 127 4.80 10.43 53.22
C GLY A 127 3.51 10.60 52.41
N GLY A 128 2.44 9.93 52.82
CA GLY A 128 1.07 10.33 52.52
C GLY A 128 0.21 9.30 51.78
N GLY A 129 -0.56 8.51 52.53
CA GLY A 129 -1.93 8.14 52.16
C GLY A 129 -2.15 6.90 51.27
N ILE A 130 -1.34 6.66 50.24
CA ILE A 130 -1.60 5.54 49.30
C ILE A 130 -1.07 4.21 49.85
N ILE A 131 0.12 4.23 50.47
CA ILE A 131 0.74 3.04 51.07
C ILE A 131 -0.07 2.53 52.27
N ASP A 132 -0.61 3.43 53.11
CA ASP A 132 -1.47 3.05 54.24
C ASP A 132 -2.84 2.50 53.80
N ARG A 133 -3.35 2.95 52.65
CA ARG A 133 -4.56 2.35 52.05
C ARG A 133 -4.26 0.96 51.51
N LEU A 134 -3.11 0.74 50.89
CA LEU A 134 -2.69 -0.56 50.37
C LEU A 134 -2.44 -1.56 51.50
N SER A 135 -1.78 -1.14 52.59
CA SER A 135 -1.60 -1.99 53.78
C SER A 135 -2.94 -2.34 54.42
N GLY A 136 -3.88 -1.38 54.48
CA GLY A 136 -5.23 -1.63 54.98
C GLY A 136 -6.05 -2.59 54.11
N VAL A 137 -5.79 -2.70 52.81
CA VAL A 137 -6.43 -3.70 51.92
C VAL A 137 -5.77 -5.07 52.08
N ILE A 138 -4.44 -5.11 52.19
CA ILE A 138 -3.68 -6.36 52.38
C ILE A 138 -4.00 -6.99 53.74
N GLU A 139 -4.12 -6.18 54.80
CA GLU A 139 -4.47 -6.64 56.14
C GLU A 139 -5.93 -7.10 56.23
N ARG A 140 -6.85 -6.45 55.50
CA ARG A 140 -8.24 -6.93 55.36
C ARG A 140 -8.31 -8.24 54.60
N VAL A 141 -7.57 -8.40 53.50
CA VAL A 141 -7.53 -9.66 52.74
C VAL A 141 -6.88 -10.77 53.56
N GLY A 142 -5.82 -10.47 54.32
CA GLY A 142 -5.21 -11.40 55.26
C GLY A 142 -6.18 -11.84 56.36
N GLN A 143 -6.90 -10.90 56.97
CA GLN A 143 -7.90 -11.18 58.02
C GLN A 143 -9.16 -11.89 57.49
N GLU A 144 -9.55 -11.67 56.24
CA GLU A 144 -10.68 -12.37 55.61
C GLU A 144 -10.30 -13.82 55.24
N ILE A 145 -9.02 -14.08 54.96
CA ILE A 145 -8.49 -15.43 54.69
C ILE A 145 -8.22 -16.19 56.01
N GLU A 146 -7.84 -15.50 57.08
CA GLU A 146 -7.63 -16.09 58.42
C GLU A 146 -8.91 -16.20 59.28
N LYS A 147 -10.07 -15.73 58.80
CA LYS A 147 -11.37 -15.93 59.46
C LYS A 147 -12.08 -17.18 58.90
N PRO A 148 -11.94 -18.36 59.51
CA PRO A 148 -13.10 -19.24 59.62
C PRO A 148 -14.09 -18.57 60.59
N GLU A 149 -15.37 -18.54 60.25
CA GLU A 149 -16.45 -18.01 61.09
C GLU A 149 -16.31 -18.44 62.55
N SER A 150 -15.72 -17.57 63.38
CA SER A 150 -15.75 -17.72 64.83
C SER A 150 -16.98 -16.96 65.32
N ALA A 151 -18.11 -17.66 65.37
CA ALA A 151 -19.30 -17.19 66.05
C ALA A 151 -19.01 -17.09 67.55
N THR A 152 -19.03 -15.87 68.07
CA THR A 152 -18.84 -15.54 69.49
C THR A 152 -20.01 -16.07 70.33
N VAL A 153 -19.73 -16.89 71.34
CA VAL A 153 -20.67 -17.20 72.44
C VAL A 153 -20.03 -16.75 73.77
N PRO A 154 -20.75 -16.07 74.69
CA PRO A 154 -20.18 -15.54 75.93
C PRO A 154 -19.91 -16.63 76.98
N ALA A 155 -19.01 -16.31 77.91
CA ALA A 155 -18.43 -17.21 78.90
C ALA A 155 -19.37 -17.75 80.01
N ALA A 156 -18.95 -18.91 80.54
CA ALA A 156 -19.11 -19.47 81.90
C ALA A 156 -20.25 -20.49 82.20
N GLN A 157 -19.90 -21.79 82.27
CA GLN A 157 -19.98 -22.68 83.46
C GLN A 157 -19.70 -24.17 83.11
N PRO A 158 -19.31 -25.05 84.08
CA PRO A 158 -18.41 -26.18 83.82
C PRO A 158 -19.08 -27.54 83.55
N SER A 159 -18.32 -28.37 82.83
CA SER A 159 -18.29 -29.85 82.83
C SER A 159 -19.48 -30.63 82.22
N ARG A 160 -19.35 -30.94 80.92
CA ARG A 160 -19.67 -32.25 80.33
C ARG A 160 -18.61 -32.61 79.26
N PRO A 161 -18.30 -33.90 79.03
CA PRO A 161 -17.27 -34.29 78.07
C PRO A 161 -17.72 -33.87 76.67
N ASP A 162 -16.88 -33.09 75.99
CA ASP A 162 -17.13 -32.68 74.61
C ASP A 162 -17.26 -33.91 73.69
N PRO A 163 -18.29 -33.99 72.83
CA PRO A 163 -18.28 -34.94 71.73
C PRO A 163 -17.12 -34.55 70.80
N LEU A 164 -16.16 -35.45 70.62
CA LEU A 164 -15.13 -35.32 69.60
C LEU A 164 -15.82 -35.03 68.27
N LEU A 165 -15.58 -33.84 67.71
CA LEU A 165 -16.00 -33.51 66.37
C LEU A 165 -15.22 -34.44 65.43
N VAL A 166 -15.85 -35.56 65.05
CA VAL A 166 -15.35 -36.38 63.95
C VAL A 166 -15.59 -35.56 62.71
N GLU A 167 -14.55 -34.84 62.30
CA GLU A 167 -14.46 -34.31 60.95
C GLU A 167 -14.47 -35.54 60.03
N ILE A 168 -15.65 -35.83 59.49
CA ILE A 168 -15.78 -36.85 58.45
C ILE A 168 -14.99 -36.27 57.29
N PHE A 169 -13.76 -36.77 57.09
CA PHE A 169 -13.11 -36.74 55.80
C PHE A 169 -14.07 -37.41 54.83
N THR A 170 -14.97 -36.63 54.24
CA THR A 170 -15.62 -37.04 53.01
C THR A 170 -14.46 -37.30 52.07
N PRO A 171 -14.25 -38.55 51.60
CA PRO A 171 -13.23 -38.79 50.60
C PRO A 171 -13.53 -37.81 49.48
N GLN A 172 -12.62 -36.85 49.24
CA GLN A 172 -12.70 -35.97 48.08
C GLN A 172 -12.98 -36.90 46.90
N ARG A 173 -14.20 -36.87 46.36
CA ARG A 173 -14.60 -37.81 45.31
C ARG A 173 -13.62 -37.58 44.17
N PRO A 174 -12.69 -38.50 43.88
CA PRO A 174 -11.60 -38.24 42.93
C PRO A 174 -12.15 -37.84 41.55
N ILE A 175 -13.36 -38.33 41.25
CA ILE A 175 -14.18 -38.01 40.09
C ILE A 175 -14.64 -36.54 40.02
N GLU A 176 -14.97 -35.88 41.13
CA GLU A 176 -15.40 -34.47 41.12
C GLU A 176 -14.19 -33.53 40.91
N THR A 177 -13.05 -33.83 41.54
CA THR A 177 -11.78 -33.12 41.28
C THR A 177 -11.31 -33.32 39.84
N LEU A 178 -11.43 -34.55 39.31
CA LEU A 178 -11.09 -34.86 37.92
C LEU A 178 -12.04 -34.15 36.93
N LYS A 179 -13.33 -34.07 37.23
CA LYS A 179 -14.32 -33.37 36.41
C LYS A 179 -14.09 -31.85 36.40
N ASN A 180 -13.74 -31.26 37.54
CA ASN A 180 -13.45 -29.83 37.62
C ASN A 180 -12.13 -29.46 36.93
N LEU A 181 -11.17 -30.40 36.86
CA LEU A 181 -9.90 -30.20 36.15
C LEU A 181 -10.02 -30.43 34.64
N ILE A 182 -10.78 -31.45 34.20
CA ILE A 182 -10.94 -31.80 32.78
C ILE A 182 -12.04 -30.97 32.11
N GLY A 183 -13.11 -30.60 32.81
CA GLY A 183 -14.26 -29.89 32.25
C GLY A 183 -13.91 -28.66 31.41
N PRO A 184 -13.10 -27.72 31.93
CA PRO A 184 -12.67 -26.53 31.17
C PRO A 184 -11.77 -26.85 29.96
N LEU A 185 -11.12 -28.01 29.93
CA LEU A 185 -10.22 -28.43 28.84
C LEU A 185 -10.96 -29.09 27.68
N ILE A 186 -12.14 -29.68 27.90
CA ILE A 186 -12.90 -30.41 26.87
C ILE A 186 -13.25 -29.51 25.68
N GLY A 187 -13.72 -28.29 25.94
CA GLY A 187 -14.12 -27.35 24.89
C GLY A 187 -12.95 -27.01 23.94
N PRO A 188 -11.85 -26.42 24.45
CA PRO A 188 -10.67 -26.14 23.64
C PRO A 188 -10.06 -27.37 22.97
N LEU A 189 -10.08 -28.54 23.62
CA LEU A 189 -9.54 -29.76 23.04
C LEU A 189 -10.41 -30.30 21.90
N ALA A 190 -11.75 -30.20 22.00
CA ALA A 190 -12.66 -30.54 20.92
C ALA A 190 -12.48 -29.59 19.72
N THR A 191 -12.35 -28.28 19.97
CA THR A 191 -12.07 -27.30 18.93
C THR A 191 -10.71 -27.55 18.29
N ALA A 192 -9.66 -27.82 19.07
CA ALA A 192 -8.33 -28.14 18.55
C ALA A 192 -8.35 -29.43 17.72
N GLY A 193 -9.04 -30.48 18.18
CA GLY A 193 -9.25 -31.72 17.42
C GLY A 193 -9.95 -31.49 16.09
N LEU A 194 -11.01 -30.66 16.08
CA LEU A 194 -11.68 -30.25 14.85
C LEU A 194 -10.72 -29.50 13.91
N VAL A 195 -9.98 -28.51 14.41
CA VAL A 195 -9.01 -27.75 13.61
C VAL A 195 -7.94 -28.69 13.04
N ILE A 196 -7.40 -29.63 13.82
CA ILE A 196 -6.43 -30.64 13.33
C ILE A 196 -7.01 -31.40 12.14
N VAL A 197 -8.23 -31.93 12.27
CA VAL A 197 -8.89 -32.68 11.20
C VAL A 197 -9.08 -31.80 9.97
N VAL A 198 -9.62 -30.59 10.13
CA VAL A 198 -9.87 -29.66 9.02
C VAL A 198 -8.55 -29.26 8.34
N VAL A 199 -7.49 -28.98 9.08
CA VAL A 199 -6.16 -28.65 8.53
C VAL A 199 -5.58 -29.84 7.75
N ILE A 200 -5.68 -31.06 8.26
CA ILE A 200 -5.22 -32.26 7.54
C ILE A 200 -5.96 -32.39 6.21
N PHE A 201 -7.30 -32.31 6.22
CA PHE A 201 -8.09 -32.39 4.98
C PHE A 201 -7.80 -31.22 4.04
N MET A 202 -7.67 -29.99 4.55
CA MET A 202 -7.33 -28.82 3.73
C MET A 202 -5.95 -28.91 3.08
N LEU A 203 -4.96 -29.46 3.78
CA LEU A 203 -3.62 -29.69 3.21
C LEU A 203 -3.61 -30.88 2.24
N LEU A 204 -4.37 -31.94 2.52
CA LEU A 204 -4.49 -33.10 1.63
C LEU A 204 -5.25 -32.79 0.35
N GLU A 205 -6.34 -32.03 0.40
CA GLU A 205 -7.19 -31.66 -0.75
C GLU A 205 -6.94 -30.23 -1.25
N ARG A 206 -5.80 -29.60 -0.88
CA ARG A 206 -5.53 -28.18 -1.18
C ARG A 206 -5.77 -27.79 -2.65
N GLU A 207 -5.33 -28.62 -3.57
CA GLU A 207 -5.48 -28.40 -5.01
C GLU A 207 -6.96 -28.48 -5.43
N ASP A 208 -7.66 -29.54 -5.02
CA ASP A 208 -9.09 -29.70 -5.32
C ASP A 208 -9.96 -28.61 -4.69
N LEU A 209 -9.67 -28.21 -3.46
CA LEU A 209 -10.38 -27.13 -2.76
C LEU A 209 -10.17 -25.79 -3.47
N ARG A 210 -8.93 -25.52 -3.92
CA ARG A 210 -8.62 -24.35 -4.73
C ARG A 210 -9.40 -24.37 -6.04
N ASP A 211 -9.39 -25.48 -6.77
CA ASP A 211 -10.07 -25.59 -8.07
C ASP A 211 -11.59 -25.46 -7.93
N ARG A 212 -12.18 -26.04 -6.88
CA ARG A 212 -13.60 -25.89 -6.54
C ARG A 212 -13.95 -24.43 -6.21
N PHE A 213 -13.10 -23.75 -5.45
CA PHE A 213 -13.30 -22.33 -5.11
C PHE A 213 -13.18 -21.44 -6.36
N ILE A 214 -12.18 -21.66 -7.20
CA ILE A 214 -12.02 -20.95 -8.48
C ILE A 214 -13.27 -21.14 -9.35
N ARG A 215 -13.83 -22.34 -9.41
CA ARG A 215 -15.08 -22.60 -10.15
C ARG A 215 -16.29 -21.89 -9.56
N LEU A 216 -16.34 -21.71 -8.24
CA LEU A 216 -17.46 -21.05 -7.56
C LEU A 216 -17.45 -19.53 -7.73
N VAL A 217 -16.26 -18.92 -7.71
CA VAL A 217 -16.07 -17.45 -7.71
C VAL A 217 -15.69 -16.91 -9.10
N GLY A 218 -14.98 -17.68 -9.92
CA GLY A 218 -14.43 -17.27 -11.20
C GLY A 218 -15.41 -17.25 -12.38
N TYR A 219 -16.64 -16.74 -12.19
CA TYR A 219 -17.57 -16.49 -13.29
C TYR A 219 -17.07 -15.28 -14.12
N GLY A 220 -16.12 -15.51 -15.03
CA GLY A 220 -15.71 -14.54 -16.04
C GLY A 220 -14.19 -14.47 -16.30
N ASP A 221 -13.36 -14.73 -15.30
CA ASP A 221 -11.89 -14.68 -15.44
C ASP A 221 -11.20 -15.65 -14.47
N LEU A 222 -10.92 -16.86 -14.99
CA LEU A 222 -10.28 -17.93 -14.23
C LEU A 222 -8.84 -17.59 -13.85
N HIS A 223 -8.14 -16.80 -14.69
CA HIS A 223 -6.75 -16.43 -14.50
C HIS A 223 -6.59 -15.46 -13.33
N ARG A 224 -7.38 -14.37 -13.31
CA ARG A 224 -7.38 -13.41 -12.19
C ARG A 224 -7.74 -14.06 -10.85
N THR A 225 -8.74 -14.93 -10.84
CA THR A 225 -9.16 -15.63 -9.60
C THR A 225 -8.07 -16.59 -9.09
N THR A 226 -7.34 -17.21 -10.01
CA THR A 226 -6.21 -18.11 -9.73
C THR A 226 -5.02 -17.36 -9.15
N GLU A 227 -4.70 -16.20 -9.72
CA GLU A 227 -3.66 -15.29 -9.24
C GLU A 227 -4.00 -14.73 -7.86
N ALA A 228 -5.25 -14.27 -7.66
CA ALA A 228 -5.74 -13.78 -6.37
C ALA A 228 -5.47 -14.74 -5.22
N LEU A 229 -5.80 -16.02 -5.41
CA LEU A 229 -5.64 -17.06 -4.39
C LEU A 229 -4.18 -17.42 -4.15
N GLN A 230 -3.35 -17.41 -5.19
CA GLN A 230 -1.91 -17.66 -5.06
C GLN A 230 -1.21 -16.51 -4.34
N ASP A 231 -1.53 -15.28 -4.72
CA ASP A 231 -0.97 -14.08 -4.11
C ASP A 231 -1.40 -13.97 -2.64
N ALA A 232 -2.69 -14.20 -2.35
CA ALA A 232 -3.21 -14.18 -0.97
C ALA A 232 -2.51 -15.25 -0.12
N GLY A 233 -2.41 -16.48 -0.64
CA GLY A 233 -1.73 -17.57 0.06
C GLY A 233 -0.24 -17.30 0.30
N ARG A 234 0.46 -16.71 -0.68
CA ARG A 234 1.88 -16.37 -0.56
C ARG A 234 2.10 -15.26 0.47
N ARG A 235 1.35 -14.16 0.38
CA ARG A 235 1.46 -13.02 1.30
C ARG A 235 1.14 -13.41 2.74
N VAL A 236 0.05 -14.16 2.95
CA VAL A 236 -0.33 -14.62 4.29
C VAL A 236 0.67 -15.63 4.84
N GLY A 237 1.14 -16.58 4.02
CA GLY A 237 2.15 -17.55 4.43
C GLY A 237 3.48 -16.89 4.81
N GLN A 238 3.96 -15.94 4.00
CA GLN A 238 5.15 -15.16 4.28
C GLN A 238 4.99 -14.31 5.54
N TYR A 239 3.85 -13.62 5.70
CA TYR A 239 3.55 -12.85 6.90
C TYR A 239 3.57 -13.70 8.17
N LEU A 240 2.85 -14.84 8.18
CA LEU A 240 2.80 -15.73 9.35
C LEU A 240 4.18 -16.33 9.68
N LEU A 241 4.97 -16.66 8.66
CA LEU A 241 6.34 -17.12 8.84
C LEU A 241 7.22 -16.02 9.43
N MET A 242 7.12 -14.81 8.89
CA MET A 242 7.90 -13.66 9.35
C MET A 242 7.54 -13.29 10.79
N GLN A 243 6.24 -13.30 11.12
CA GLN A 243 5.74 -13.11 12.47
C GLN A 243 6.30 -14.15 13.43
N LEU A 244 6.36 -15.43 13.02
CA LEU A 244 6.96 -16.48 13.82
C LEU A 244 8.45 -16.23 14.05
N VAL A 245 9.21 -15.85 13.01
CA VAL A 245 10.64 -15.55 13.11
C VAL A 245 10.88 -14.37 14.07
N VAL A 246 10.15 -13.27 13.92
CA VAL A 246 10.24 -12.10 14.80
C VAL A 246 9.88 -12.47 16.24
N ASN A 247 8.79 -13.21 16.45
CA ASN A 247 8.36 -13.62 17.78
C ASN A 247 9.38 -14.54 18.46
N VAL A 248 10.00 -15.47 17.73
CA VAL A 248 11.08 -16.33 18.23
C VAL A 248 12.34 -15.52 18.53
N ALA A 249 12.72 -14.61 17.63
CA ALA A 249 13.86 -13.70 17.81
C ALA A 249 13.68 -12.76 19.01
N TYR A 250 12.44 -12.46 19.42
CA TYR A 250 12.12 -11.76 20.65
C TYR A 250 12.20 -12.69 21.87
N GLY A 251 11.44 -13.79 21.86
CA GLY A 251 11.22 -14.58 23.06
C GLY A 251 12.40 -15.45 23.50
N VAL A 252 13.24 -15.92 22.57
CA VAL A 252 14.43 -16.71 22.91
C VAL A 252 15.46 -15.86 23.68
N PRO A 253 15.86 -14.66 23.21
CA PRO A 253 16.70 -13.77 23.99
C PRO A 253 16.08 -13.31 25.31
N ILE A 254 14.77 -13.06 25.38
CA ILE A 254 14.09 -12.76 26.65
C ILE A 254 14.23 -13.92 27.63
N GLY A 255 13.93 -15.15 27.21
CA GLY A 255 14.07 -16.33 28.05
C GLY A 255 15.52 -16.52 28.52
N MET A 256 16.49 -16.33 27.62
CA MET A 256 17.91 -16.40 27.95
C MET A 256 18.33 -15.30 28.94
N GLY A 257 17.89 -14.06 28.72
CA GLY A 257 18.18 -12.93 29.60
C GLY A 257 17.58 -13.10 30.98
N LEU A 258 16.33 -13.55 31.09
CA LEU A 258 15.69 -13.85 32.38
C LEU A 258 16.41 -14.99 33.11
N TRP A 259 16.88 -16.00 32.37
CA TRP A 259 17.69 -17.08 32.93
C TRP A 259 19.02 -16.57 33.48
N LEU A 260 19.72 -15.69 32.74
CA LEU A 260 20.95 -15.04 33.20
C LEU A 260 20.75 -14.14 34.42
N LEU A 261 19.58 -13.50 34.53
CA LEU A 261 19.19 -12.72 35.71
C LEU A 261 18.77 -13.58 36.91
N GLY A 262 18.65 -14.91 36.75
CA GLY A 262 18.26 -15.83 37.80
C GLY A 262 16.76 -15.81 38.13
N ILE A 263 15.92 -15.30 37.23
CA ILE A 263 14.46 -15.31 37.41
C ILE A 263 13.94 -16.74 37.17
N PRO A 264 13.19 -17.33 38.11
CA PRO A 264 12.69 -18.70 37.95
C PRO A 264 11.72 -18.79 36.78
N ASN A 265 11.60 -19.99 36.20
CA ASN A 265 10.71 -20.25 35.08
C ASN A 265 11.01 -19.41 33.83
N ALA A 266 12.29 -19.04 33.61
CA ALA A 266 12.71 -18.23 32.46
C ALA A 266 12.26 -18.80 31.10
N ILE A 267 12.23 -20.13 30.97
CA ILE A 267 11.74 -20.81 29.75
C ILE A 267 10.24 -20.56 29.54
N LEU A 268 9.40 -20.63 30.59
CA LEU A 268 7.98 -20.27 30.48
C LEU A 268 7.83 -18.85 29.98
N TRP A 269 8.57 -17.90 30.55
CA TRP A 269 8.44 -16.49 30.20
C TRP A 269 8.90 -16.20 28.78
N GLY A 270 10.01 -16.80 28.33
CA GLY A 270 10.46 -16.72 26.95
C GLY A 270 9.42 -17.30 25.98
N LEU A 271 8.91 -18.51 26.25
CA LEU A 271 7.87 -19.14 25.43
C LEU A 271 6.56 -18.34 25.42
N LEU A 272 6.14 -17.84 26.58
CA LEU A 272 4.94 -17.01 26.72
C LEU A 272 5.11 -15.71 25.94
N ALA A 273 6.31 -15.12 25.91
CA ALA A 273 6.60 -13.95 25.09
C ALA A 273 6.46 -14.23 23.59
N ILE A 274 6.93 -15.39 23.10
CA ILE A 274 6.75 -15.82 21.69
C ILE A 274 5.26 -15.90 21.35
N VAL A 275 4.46 -16.54 22.21
CA VAL A 275 3.03 -16.76 21.94
C VAL A 275 2.22 -15.47 22.11
N LEU A 276 2.45 -14.71 23.17
CA LEU A 276 1.71 -13.48 23.43
C LEU A 276 1.98 -12.43 22.36
N ARG A 277 3.18 -12.36 21.77
CA ARG A 277 3.51 -11.37 20.73
C ARG A 277 2.73 -11.57 19.41
N PHE A 278 1.99 -12.68 19.24
CA PHE A 278 0.97 -12.77 18.19
C PHE A 278 -0.21 -11.80 18.40
N VAL A 279 -0.42 -11.30 19.62
CA VAL A 279 -1.40 -10.26 19.95
C VAL A 279 -0.72 -8.88 19.87
N PRO A 280 -1.05 -8.03 18.88
CA PRO A 280 -0.42 -6.73 18.73
C PRO A 280 -0.63 -5.84 19.96
N TYR A 281 0.42 -5.09 20.35
CA TYR A 281 0.47 -4.14 21.49
C TYR A 281 0.26 -4.73 22.89
N ILE A 282 -0.79 -5.52 23.06
CA ILE A 282 -1.18 -6.14 24.33
C ILE A 282 -0.25 -7.30 24.68
N GLY A 283 0.16 -8.07 23.68
CA GLY A 283 1.02 -9.24 23.83
C GLY A 283 2.35 -8.93 24.54
N PRO A 284 3.19 -8.05 23.96
CA PRO A 284 4.44 -7.63 24.59
C PRO A 284 4.25 -7.03 25.99
N ALA A 285 3.18 -6.25 26.20
CA ALA A 285 2.89 -5.67 27.51
C ALA A 285 2.61 -6.73 28.57
N ILE A 286 1.77 -7.72 28.28
CA ILE A 286 1.50 -8.84 29.20
C ILE A 286 2.76 -9.69 29.40
N ALA A 287 3.52 -9.95 28.32
CA ALA A 287 4.77 -10.70 28.36
C ALA A 287 5.84 -10.03 29.21
N MET A 288 5.83 -8.69 29.32
CA MET A 288 6.72 -7.91 30.19
C MET A 288 6.20 -7.86 31.63
N ILE A 289 4.92 -7.52 31.84
CA ILE A 289 4.35 -7.26 33.17
C ILE A 289 4.47 -8.50 34.09
N LEU A 290 4.17 -9.69 33.58
CA LEU A 290 4.15 -10.90 34.40
C LEU A 290 5.54 -11.27 34.95
N PRO A 291 6.61 -11.37 34.14
CA PRO A 291 7.97 -11.55 34.64
C PRO A 291 8.46 -10.42 35.54
N LEU A 292 8.09 -9.15 35.26
CA LEU A 292 8.47 -8.02 36.12
C LEU A 292 7.83 -8.16 37.51
N PHE A 293 6.57 -8.57 37.57
CA PHE A 293 5.89 -8.86 38.83
C PHE A 293 6.58 -10.00 39.59
N LEU A 294 6.98 -11.06 38.89
CA LEU A 294 7.73 -12.17 39.50
C LEU A 294 9.11 -11.71 39.98
N ALA A 295 9.84 -10.90 39.21
CA ALA A 295 11.12 -10.33 39.63
C ALA A 295 10.98 -9.47 40.89
N LEU A 296 9.84 -8.77 41.02
CA LEU A 296 9.52 -8.00 42.22
C LEU A 296 9.30 -8.91 43.43
N ALA A 297 8.69 -10.08 43.22
CA ALA A 297 8.39 -11.07 44.24
C ALA A 297 9.57 -11.98 44.65
N VAL A 298 10.53 -12.24 43.75
CA VAL A 298 11.60 -13.22 43.98
C VAL A 298 12.78 -12.64 44.77
N ALA A 299 13.17 -11.40 44.49
CA ALA A 299 14.32 -10.76 45.14
C ALA A 299 13.90 -9.60 46.05
N PRO A 300 14.53 -9.43 47.23
CA PRO A 300 14.21 -8.33 48.14
C PRO A 300 14.62 -6.94 47.60
N GLY A 301 15.60 -6.86 46.69
CA GLY A 301 16.07 -5.61 46.08
C GLY A 301 15.33 -5.17 44.81
N TRP A 302 15.49 -3.90 44.44
CA TRP A 302 14.93 -3.30 43.20
C TRP A 302 15.75 -3.57 41.94
N SER A 303 17.04 -3.90 42.10
CA SER A 303 17.97 -4.07 40.98
C SER A 303 17.49 -5.14 39.98
N LEU A 304 16.99 -6.29 40.45
CA LEU A 304 16.49 -7.36 39.59
C LEU A 304 15.31 -6.90 38.71
N VAL A 305 14.40 -6.10 39.28
CA VAL A 305 13.24 -5.55 38.57
C VAL A 305 13.69 -4.56 37.49
N LEU A 306 14.65 -3.68 37.82
CA LEU A 306 15.19 -2.70 36.86
C LEU A 306 15.93 -3.37 35.71
N TRP A 307 16.75 -4.40 35.99
CA TRP A 307 17.43 -5.16 34.94
C TRP A 307 16.46 -5.98 34.07
N ALA A 308 15.43 -6.57 34.67
CA ALA A 308 14.38 -7.24 33.91
C ALA A 308 13.63 -6.24 33.02
N ALA A 309 13.24 -5.07 33.55
CA ALA A 309 12.60 -4.01 32.77
C ALA A 309 13.51 -3.51 31.64
N ALA A 310 14.79 -3.27 31.91
CA ALA A 310 15.78 -2.86 30.92
C ALA A 310 15.94 -3.92 29.82
N LEU A 311 15.95 -5.21 30.17
CA LEU A 311 16.00 -6.31 29.20
C LEU A 311 14.79 -6.26 28.24
N PHE A 312 13.57 -6.15 28.76
CA PHE A 312 12.37 -6.08 27.92
C PHE A 312 12.34 -4.82 27.06
N ILE A 313 12.66 -3.65 27.62
CA ILE A 313 12.67 -2.38 26.88
C ILE A 313 13.75 -2.39 25.79
N ALA A 314 14.96 -2.85 26.10
CA ALA A 314 16.04 -2.95 25.11
C ALA A 314 15.68 -3.93 23.99
N MET A 315 15.09 -5.07 24.32
CA MET A 315 14.62 -6.03 23.31
C MET A 315 13.52 -5.44 22.43
N GLU A 316 12.56 -4.72 23.02
CA GLU A 316 11.50 -4.04 22.28
C GLU A 316 12.07 -2.98 21.32
N LEU A 317 13.07 -2.23 21.76
CA LEU A 317 13.74 -1.22 20.93
C LEU A 317 14.50 -1.86 19.76
N VAL A 318 15.25 -2.93 20.01
CA VAL A 318 15.99 -3.66 18.96
C VAL A 318 15.02 -4.29 17.98
N ILE A 319 13.94 -4.90 18.47
CA ILE A 319 12.99 -5.59 17.61
C ILE A 319 12.25 -4.59 16.73
N ASN A 320 11.72 -3.51 17.30
CA ASN A 320 10.89 -2.56 16.54
C ASN A 320 11.71 -1.66 15.60
N ASN A 321 12.98 -1.36 15.90
CA ASN A 321 13.80 -0.47 15.06
C ASN A 321 14.81 -1.18 14.15
N VAL A 322 15.14 -2.45 14.41
CA VAL A 322 16.14 -3.18 13.62
C VAL A 322 15.52 -4.40 12.95
N ILE A 323 14.93 -5.30 13.75
CA ILE A 323 14.46 -6.59 13.25
C ILE A 323 13.19 -6.42 12.41
N GLU A 324 12.19 -5.67 12.89
CA GLU A 324 10.94 -5.47 12.14
C GLU A 324 11.17 -4.75 10.80
N PRO A 325 11.94 -3.64 10.70
CA PRO A 325 12.22 -3.02 9.40
C PRO A 325 13.04 -3.92 8.47
N TRP A 326 14.00 -4.69 9.00
CA TRP A 326 14.81 -5.59 8.18
C TRP A 326 14.00 -6.78 7.64
N LEU A 327 13.09 -7.35 8.44
CA LEU A 327 12.24 -8.46 8.02
C LEU A 327 11.04 -7.97 7.17
N TYR A 328 10.42 -6.84 7.51
CA TYR A 328 9.23 -6.32 6.84
C TYR A 328 9.55 -5.21 5.83
N GLY A 329 10.77 -5.18 5.27
CA GLY A 329 11.36 -4.10 4.45
C GLY A 329 10.54 -3.54 3.27
N SER A 330 9.37 -4.11 2.97
CA SER A 330 8.28 -3.46 2.26
C SER A 330 7.01 -3.65 3.09
N ARG A 331 6.35 -2.55 3.49
CA ARG A 331 5.09 -2.56 4.26
C ARG A 331 4.17 -3.64 3.67
N THR A 332 3.45 -4.39 4.51
CA THR A 332 2.60 -5.56 4.17
C THR A 332 1.45 -5.29 3.16
N GLY A 333 1.47 -4.15 2.47
CA GLY A 333 0.43 -3.66 1.58
C GLY A 333 -0.75 -3.06 2.34
N LEU A 334 -0.72 -3.02 3.68
CA LEU A 334 -1.81 -2.54 4.52
C LEU A 334 -1.50 -1.19 5.16
N SER A 335 -2.45 -0.27 5.07
CA SER A 335 -2.40 1.01 5.78
C SER A 335 -2.31 0.84 7.30
N PRO A 336 -1.51 1.64 8.03
CA PRO A 336 -1.50 1.62 9.49
C PRO A 336 -2.90 1.80 10.08
N LEU A 337 -3.72 2.63 9.46
CA LEU A 337 -5.13 2.82 9.85
C LEU A 337 -5.95 1.55 9.62
N ALA A 338 -5.71 0.84 8.52
CA ALA A 338 -6.35 -0.43 8.22
C ALA A 338 -6.09 -1.48 9.31
N ILE A 339 -4.84 -1.57 9.80
CA ILE A 339 -4.47 -2.50 10.87
C ILE A 339 -5.24 -2.20 12.16
N ILE A 340 -5.38 -0.92 12.54
CA ILE A 340 -6.12 -0.51 13.75
C ILE A 340 -7.61 -0.82 13.60
N VAL A 341 -8.22 -0.41 12.48
CA VAL A 341 -9.64 -0.65 12.20
C VAL A 341 -9.94 -2.14 12.16
N ALA A 342 -9.09 -2.92 11.50
CA ALA A 342 -9.18 -4.38 11.47
C ALA A 342 -9.07 -4.96 12.88
N ALA A 343 -8.11 -4.53 13.70
CA ALA A 343 -7.95 -5.02 15.07
C ALA A 343 -9.23 -4.81 15.88
N ILE A 344 -9.84 -3.63 15.79
CA ILE A 344 -11.10 -3.33 16.48
C ILE A 344 -12.24 -4.21 15.94
N PHE A 345 -12.41 -4.27 14.61
CA PHE A 345 -13.48 -5.02 13.96
C PHE A 345 -13.42 -6.52 14.29
N TRP A 346 -12.26 -7.15 14.12
CA TRP A 346 -12.08 -8.59 14.35
C TRP A 346 -12.16 -8.95 15.84
N THR A 347 -11.68 -8.06 16.73
CA THR A 347 -11.86 -8.24 18.18
C THR A 347 -13.33 -8.20 18.58
N TRP A 348 -14.11 -7.28 18.00
CA TRP A 348 -15.54 -7.23 18.24
C TRP A 348 -16.26 -8.48 17.69
N LEU A 349 -15.84 -8.99 16.53
CA LEU A 349 -16.47 -10.13 15.88
C LEU A 349 -16.20 -11.45 16.62
N TRP A 350 -14.94 -11.72 16.97
CA TRP A 350 -14.50 -13.03 17.47
C TRP A 350 -13.68 -12.97 18.77
N GLY A 351 -13.61 -11.82 19.44
CA GLY A 351 -12.91 -11.66 20.71
C GLY A 351 -11.37 -11.71 20.57
N PRO A 352 -10.64 -12.19 21.60
CA PRO A 352 -9.18 -12.24 21.58
C PRO A 352 -8.60 -13.06 20.44
N VAL A 353 -9.29 -14.12 20.01
CA VAL A 353 -8.86 -14.93 18.85
C VAL A 353 -8.97 -14.10 17.58
N GLY A 354 -10.05 -13.34 17.40
CA GLY A 354 -10.21 -12.42 16.28
C GLY A 354 -9.09 -11.37 16.20
N LEU A 355 -8.64 -10.85 17.34
CA LEU A 355 -7.50 -9.91 17.38
C LEU A 355 -6.22 -10.54 16.81
N VAL A 356 -5.90 -11.78 17.18
CA VAL A 356 -4.73 -12.51 16.67
C VAL A 356 -4.83 -12.75 15.17
N LEU A 357 -6.02 -13.07 14.67
CA LEU A 357 -6.25 -13.35 13.25
C LEU A 357 -6.49 -12.08 12.41
N SER A 358 -6.54 -10.91 13.04
CA SER A 358 -6.96 -9.66 12.42
C SER A 358 -6.12 -9.29 11.21
N THR A 359 -4.80 -9.19 11.39
CA THR A 359 -3.87 -8.84 10.32
C THR A 359 -3.90 -9.85 9.16
N PRO A 360 -3.71 -11.16 9.36
CA PRO A 360 -3.68 -12.11 8.24
C PRO A 360 -5.02 -12.23 7.51
N LEU A 361 -6.16 -12.11 8.21
CA LEU A 361 -7.47 -12.09 7.54
C LEU A 361 -7.68 -10.82 6.72
N THR A 362 -7.20 -9.69 7.23
CA THR A 362 -7.30 -8.41 6.51
C THR A 362 -6.43 -8.42 5.26
N VAL A 363 -5.22 -9.01 5.33
CA VAL A 363 -4.40 -9.24 4.13
C VAL A 363 -5.15 -10.10 3.11
N CYS A 364 -5.80 -11.20 3.52
CA CYS A 364 -6.63 -12.01 2.61
C CYS A 364 -7.72 -11.17 1.92
N LEU A 365 -8.40 -10.31 2.68
CA LEU A 365 -9.47 -9.45 2.17
C LEU A 365 -8.95 -8.42 1.17
N VAL A 366 -7.81 -7.78 1.44
CA VAL A 366 -7.19 -6.79 0.55
C VAL A 366 -6.71 -7.43 -0.75
N VAL A 367 -6.06 -8.59 -0.67
CA VAL A 367 -5.59 -9.28 -1.87
C VAL A 367 -6.74 -9.78 -2.74
N LEU A 368 -7.85 -10.17 -2.12
CA LEU A 368 -9.08 -10.47 -2.84
C LEU A 368 -9.61 -9.22 -3.56
N GLY A 369 -9.55 -8.05 -2.91
CA GLY A 369 -9.92 -6.76 -3.52
C GLY A 369 -9.11 -6.42 -4.76
N LYS A 370 -7.79 -6.66 -4.74
CA LYS A 370 -6.88 -6.40 -5.85
C LYS A 370 -7.19 -7.15 -7.14
N HIS A 371 -7.77 -8.34 -7.03
CA HIS A 371 -7.98 -9.22 -8.18
C HIS A 371 -9.45 -9.42 -8.54
N VAL A 372 -10.38 -9.08 -7.63
CA VAL A 372 -11.82 -9.27 -7.80
C VAL A 372 -12.51 -7.90 -7.84
N PRO A 373 -13.02 -7.45 -9.01
CA PRO A 373 -13.57 -6.09 -9.17
C PRO A 373 -14.69 -5.74 -8.19
N GLN A 374 -15.48 -6.72 -7.74
CA GLN A 374 -16.55 -6.48 -6.75
C GLN A 374 -16.02 -6.11 -5.36
N PHE A 375 -14.76 -6.43 -5.06
CA PHE A 375 -14.10 -6.21 -3.78
C PHE A 375 -12.99 -5.15 -3.84
N GLU A 376 -12.82 -4.45 -4.96
CA GLU A 376 -11.81 -3.39 -5.17
C GLU A 376 -11.83 -2.34 -4.05
N PHE A 377 -13.02 -2.04 -3.50
CA PHE A 377 -13.17 -1.13 -2.37
C PHE A 377 -12.37 -1.55 -1.12
N LEU A 378 -12.06 -2.84 -0.93
CA LEU A 378 -11.24 -3.33 0.18
C LEU A 378 -9.77 -2.95 -0.02
N GLU A 379 -9.27 -3.01 -1.25
CA GLU A 379 -7.92 -2.55 -1.58
C GLU A 379 -7.82 -1.04 -1.42
N VAL A 380 -8.81 -0.28 -1.90
CA VAL A 380 -8.81 1.19 -1.72
C VAL A 380 -8.91 1.60 -0.24
N LEU A 381 -9.72 0.89 0.56
CA LEU A 381 -9.94 1.24 1.96
C LEU A 381 -8.78 0.82 2.87
N PHE A 382 -8.14 -0.30 2.58
CA PHE A 382 -7.17 -0.92 3.48
C PHE A 382 -5.75 -1.03 2.90
N GLY A 383 -5.57 -0.78 1.60
CA GLY A 383 -4.32 -0.84 0.88
C GLY A 383 -3.37 0.31 1.20
N ASN A 384 -2.11 0.15 0.78
CA ASN A 384 -1.04 1.13 0.92
C ASN A 384 -0.41 1.55 -0.42
N GLU A 385 -0.90 1.00 -1.55
CA GLU A 385 -0.48 1.45 -2.87
C GLU A 385 -1.05 2.87 -3.09
N PRO A 386 -0.25 3.81 -3.64
CA PRO A 386 -0.75 5.13 -3.97
C PRO A 386 -2.00 4.97 -4.86
N VAL A 387 -3.10 5.61 -4.45
CA VAL A 387 -4.43 5.40 -5.05
C VAL A 387 -4.48 5.79 -6.54
N LEU A 388 -3.48 6.53 -7.01
CA LEU A 388 -3.35 7.01 -8.38
C LEU A 388 -1.91 6.80 -8.89
N ASP A 389 -1.78 6.41 -10.15
CA ASP A 389 -0.50 6.35 -10.89
C ASP A 389 0.12 7.78 -10.96
N PRO A 390 1.45 7.97 -10.92
CA PRO A 390 2.08 9.29 -10.94
C PRO A 390 1.53 10.25 -12.01
N LYS A 391 1.27 9.77 -13.23
CA LYS A 391 0.69 10.60 -14.32
C LYS A 391 -0.75 11.02 -14.04
N GLU A 392 -1.53 10.18 -13.38
CA GLU A 392 -2.93 10.48 -13.00
C GLU A 392 -2.97 11.49 -11.85
N ARG A 393 -2.07 11.33 -10.87
CA ARG A 393 -1.90 12.28 -9.76
C ARG A 393 -1.50 13.65 -10.29
N LEU A 394 -0.50 13.70 -11.17
CA LEU A 394 -0.07 14.95 -11.81
C LEU A 394 -1.23 15.58 -12.59
N TYR A 395 -1.93 14.81 -13.43
CA TYR A 395 -3.10 15.31 -14.16
C TYR A 395 -4.18 15.87 -13.22
N GLN A 396 -4.48 15.19 -12.11
CA GLN A 396 -5.46 15.65 -11.13
C GLN A 396 -5.07 17.01 -10.51
N ARG A 397 -3.79 17.20 -10.17
CA ARG A 397 -3.28 18.46 -9.60
C ARG A 397 -3.35 19.61 -10.61
N LEU A 398 -2.95 19.35 -11.85
CA LEU A 398 -3.10 20.31 -12.95
C LEU A 398 -4.57 20.68 -13.19
N LEU A 399 -5.49 19.71 -13.08
CA LEU A 399 -6.94 19.94 -13.21
C LEU A 399 -7.52 20.72 -12.03
N ALA A 400 -7.03 20.47 -10.82
CA ALA A 400 -7.38 21.21 -9.62
C ALA A 400 -6.88 22.68 -9.67
N GLY A 401 -5.87 22.96 -10.50
CA GLY A 401 -5.23 24.27 -10.60
C GLY A 401 -4.25 24.53 -9.46
N ASP A 402 -3.57 23.47 -9.01
CA ASP A 402 -2.60 23.51 -7.91
C ASP A 402 -1.21 23.14 -8.44
N PRO A 403 -0.50 24.09 -9.10
CA PRO A 403 0.81 23.83 -9.68
C PRO A 403 1.91 23.68 -8.62
N ASP A 404 1.73 24.23 -7.42
CA ASP A 404 2.73 24.16 -6.34
C ASP A 404 2.81 22.72 -5.82
N GLU A 405 1.66 22.09 -5.49
CA GLU A 405 1.67 20.67 -5.09
C GLU A 405 2.08 19.73 -6.24
N ALA A 406 1.81 20.12 -7.49
CA ALA A 406 2.34 19.38 -8.65
C ALA A 406 3.88 19.48 -8.73
N THR A 407 4.45 20.61 -8.30
CA THR A 407 5.90 20.84 -8.26
C THR A 407 6.53 20.00 -7.16
N ASP A 408 6.03 20.06 -5.93
CA ASP A 408 6.54 19.26 -4.80
C ASP A 408 6.68 17.76 -5.16
N HIS A 409 5.70 17.21 -5.89
CA HIS A 409 5.74 15.82 -6.35
C HIS A 409 6.70 15.57 -7.49
N ALA A 410 6.93 16.56 -8.36
CA ALA A 410 7.93 16.47 -9.41
C ALA A 410 9.34 16.49 -8.78
N GLU A 411 9.59 17.37 -7.81
CA GLU A 411 10.87 17.45 -7.09
C GLU A 411 11.21 16.12 -6.40
N GLU A 412 10.26 15.49 -5.70
CA GLU A 412 10.45 14.18 -5.06
C GLU A 412 10.86 13.08 -6.07
N MET A 413 10.38 13.14 -7.32
CA MET A 413 10.78 12.19 -8.36
C MET A 413 12.15 12.52 -8.94
N LEU A 414 12.44 13.82 -9.12
CA LEU A 414 13.70 14.32 -9.67
C LEU A 414 14.89 14.11 -8.72
N GLU A 415 14.66 13.77 -7.44
CA GLU A 415 15.71 13.28 -6.54
C GLU A 415 16.39 11.99 -7.05
N THR A 416 15.74 11.24 -7.96
CA THR A 416 16.22 9.92 -8.44
C THR A 416 16.17 9.72 -9.95
N GLU A 417 15.52 10.61 -10.70
CA GLU A 417 15.35 10.51 -12.16
C GLU A 417 15.67 11.86 -12.82
N TYR A 418 16.20 11.85 -14.04
CA TYR A 418 16.49 13.06 -14.81
C TYR A 418 15.21 13.78 -15.30
N LEU A 419 15.30 15.08 -15.61
CA LEU A 419 14.17 15.88 -16.09
C LEU A 419 13.51 15.28 -17.34
N VAL A 420 14.32 14.73 -18.26
CA VAL A 420 13.83 14.07 -19.48
C VAL A 420 12.95 12.86 -19.18
N ASP A 421 13.29 12.08 -18.14
CA ASP A 421 12.57 10.91 -17.71
C ASP A 421 11.26 11.27 -17.03
N PHE A 422 11.28 12.24 -16.10
CA PHE A 422 10.06 12.74 -15.47
C PHE A 422 9.06 13.24 -16.53
N TYR A 423 9.52 14.04 -17.50
CA TYR A 423 8.63 14.51 -18.56
C TYR A 423 8.17 13.40 -19.51
N GLY A 424 9.04 12.45 -19.87
CA GLY A 424 8.71 11.33 -20.75
C GLY A 424 7.74 10.33 -20.12
N LYS A 425 7.99 9.93 -18.87
CA LYS A 425 7.25 8.87 -18.15
C LYS A 425 6.00 9.40 -17.43
N VAL A 426 5.98 10.67 -17.02
CA VAL A 426 4.91 11.23 -16.16
C VAL A 426 4.21 12.43 -16.78
N ALA A 427 4.93 13.52 -17.07
CA ALA A 427 4.28 14.79 -17.41
C ALA A 427 3.58 14.78 -18.78
N ILE A 428 4.23 14.26 -19.82
CA ILE A 428 3.62 14.12 -21.14
C ILE A 428 2.43 13.14 -21.10
N PRO A 429 2.52 11.95 -20.47
CA PRO A 429 1.36 11.10 -20.24
C PRO A 429 0.21 11.76 -19.46
N ALA A 430 0.50 12.63 -18.49
CA ALA A 430 -0.53 13.40 -17.78
C ALA A 430 -1.26 14.38 -18.73
N LEU A 431 -0.53 15.05 -19.63
CA LEU A 431 -1.14 15.91 -20.66
C LEU A 431 -1.95 15.10 -21.69
N LEU A 432 -1.52 13.89 -22.03
CA LEU A 432 -2.29 12.97 -22.88
C LEU A 432 -3.62 12.56 -22.26
N LEU A 433 -3.68 12.32 -20.94
CA LEU A 433 -4.95 12.09 -20.22
C LEU A 433 -5.90 13.28 -20.39
N GLY A 434 -5.39 14.51 -20.23
CA GLY A 434 -6.15 15.74 -20.48
C GLY A 434 -6.67 15.86 -21.92
N GLU A 435 -5.85 15.48 -22.90
CA GLU A 435 -6.25 15.49 -24.32
C GLU A 435 -7.32 14.41 -24.63
N LEU A 436 -7.24 13.24 -23.99
CA LEU A 436 -8.26 12.19 -24.09
C LEU A 436 -9.60 12.66 -23.50
N ASP A 437 -9.59 13.31 -22.35
CA ASP A 437 -10.79 13.85 -21.72
C ASP A 437 -11.38 15.01 -22.52
N ARG A 438 -10.53 15.83 -23.15
CA ARG A 438 -10.96 16.85 -24.12
C ARG A 438 -11.63 16.20 -25.33
N ALA A 439 -11.05 15.14 -25.89
CA ALA A 439 -11.59 14.44 -27.06
C ALA A 439 -12.95 13.78 -26.79
N ARG A 440 -13.18 13.31 -25.57
CA ARG A 440 -14.46 12.73 -25.11
C ARG A 440 -15.50 13.77 -24.69
N GLY A 441 -15.12 15.06 -24.63
CA GLY A 441 -16.00 16.15 -24.19
C GLY A 441 -16.22 16.21 -22.67
N ALA A 442 -15.35 15.56 -21.89
CA ALA A 442 -15.38 15.59 -20.42
C ALA A 442 -14.68 16.83 -19.84
N LEU A 443 -13.68 17.36 -20.56
CA LEU A 443 -12.92 18.54 -20.15
C LEU A 443 -13.53 19.82 -20.75
N THR A 444 -13.97 20.74 -19.89
CA THR A 444 -14.47 22.07 -20.33
C THR A 444 -13.34 22.96 -20.85
N ASP A 445 -13.68 23.99 -21.64
CA ASP A 445 -12.68 24.95 -22.14
C ASP A 445 -11.92 25.65 -21.00
N GLU A 446 -12.61 26.04 -19.93
CA GLU A 446 -11.99 26.69 -18.76
C GLU A 446 -11.02 25.74 -18.03
N GLN A 447 -11.42 24.48 -17.83
CA GLN A 447 -10.55 23.47 -17.23
C GLN A 447 -9.34 23.18 -18.11
N ARG A 448 -9.51 23.12 -19.44
CA ARG A 448 -8.38 22.94 -20.36
C ARG A 448 -7.35 24.06 -20.22
N THR A 449 -7.81 25.32 -20.21
CA THR A 449 -6.90 26.47 -20.04
C THR A 449 -6.23 26.45 -18.68
N ARG A 450 -6.95 26.04 -17.62
CA ARG A 450 -6.38 25.88 -16.27
C ARG A 450 -5.29 24.80 -16.22
N VAL A 451 -5.56 23.63 -16.80
CA VAL A 451 -4.58 22.52 -16.88
C VAL A 451 -3.33 22.98 -17.62
N ALA A 452 -3.49 23.62 -18.78
CA ALA A 452 -2.37 24.12 -19.56
C ALA A 452 -1.56 25.19 -18.82
N ALA A 453 -2.23 26.15 -18.17
CA ALA A 453 -1.57 27.19 -17.39
C ALA A 453 -0.80 26.62 -16.18
N SER A 454 -1.41 25.64 -15.49
CA SER A 454 -0.76 24.95 -14.36
C SER A 454 0.45 24.16 -14.83
N ALA A 455 0.37 23.51 -15.99
CA ALA A 455 1.48 22.74 -16.56
C ALA A 455 2.65 23.65 -16.98
N VAL A 456 2.37 24.83 -17.54
CA VAL A 456 3.41 25.83 -17.84
C VAL A 456 4.02 26.40 -16.56
N THR A 457 3.22 26.57 -15.50
CA THR A 457 3.72 27.03 -14.19
C THR A 457 4.63 25.97 -13.56
N LEU A 458 4.26 24.69 -13.64
CA LEU A 458 5.12 23.57 -13.22
C LEU A 458 6.48 23.61 -13.90
N VAL A 459 6.51 23.73 -15.24
CA VAL A 459 7.77 23.88 -16.01
C VAL A 459 8.58 25.07 -15.50
N ALA A 460 7.93 26.21 -15.23
CA ALA A 460 8.60 27.40 -14.72
C ALA A 460 9.16 27.23 -13.30
N ASN A 461 8.47 26.49 -12.43
CA ASN A 461 8.93 26.19 -11.07
C ASN A 461 10.12 25.24 -11.09
N LEU A 462 10.17 24.29 -12.04
CA LEU A 462 11.27 23.33 -12.19
C LEU A 462 12.53 23.94 -12.85
N ASN A 463 12.58 25.25 -13.11
CA ASN A 463 13.76 25.88 -13.73
C ASN A 463 15.00 25.79 -12.85
N GLU A 464 14.87 25.92 -11.53
CA GLU A 464 16.02 25.83 -10.61
C GLU A 464 16.67 24.45 -10.68
N ILE A 465 15.87 23.38 -10.65
CA ILE A 465 16.35 22.00 -10.83
C ILE A 465 16.96 21.77 -12.22
N ALA A 466 16.36 22.35 -13.26
CA ALA A 466 16.91 22.26 -14.60
C ALA A 466 18.26 22.97 -14.74
N ASP A 467 18.45 24.10 -14.06
CA ASP A 467 19.74 24.79 -14.02
C ASP A 467 20.77 23.98 -13.24
N GLU A 468 20.39 23.35 -12.12
CA GLU A 468 21.25 22.44 -11.35
C GLU A 468 21.69 21.21 -12.17
N GLU A 469 20.76 20.53 -12.86
CA GLU A 469 21.06 19.39 -13.73
C GLU A 469 22.02 19.77 -14.88
N ALA A 470 21.86 20.98 -15.44
CA ALA A 470 22.73 21.47 -16.51
C ALA A 470 24.16 21.78 -16.03
N ASP A 471 24.31 22.23 -14.78
CA ASP A 471 25.62 22.53 -14.18
C ASP A 471 26.37 21.23 -13.78
N GLU A 472 25.65 20.16 -13.41
CA GLU A 472 26.24 18.84 -13.08
C GLU A 472 26.87 18.16 -14.31
N ASP A 473 26.21 18.24 -15.48
CA ASP A 473 26.73 17.69 -16.76
C ASP A 473 28.06 18.34 -17.20
N ASP A 474 28.34 19.59 -16.78
CA ASP A 474 29.58 20.32 -17.10
C ASP A 474 30.76 19.90 -16.18
N ASP A 475 30.49 19.41 -14.96
CA ASP A 475 31.51 19.03 -13.97
C ASP A 475 31.86 17.51 -14.01
N ASP A 476 30.95 16.64 -14.49
CA ASP A 476 31.11 15.17 -14.47
C ASP A 476 31.70 14.54 -15.76
N ALA A 477 32.33 15.34 -16.63
CA ALA A 477 33.19 14.82 -17.72
C ALA A 477 34.41 13.98 -17.24
N SER A 478 34.53 13.75 -15.92
CA SER A 478 35.43 12.76 -15.32
C SER A 478 34.82 12.12 -14.06
N ASP A 479 34.07 11.02 -14.17
CA ASP A 479 34.49 9.69 -13.68
C ASP A 479 33.38 8.62 -13.47
N ASP A 480 32.07 8.87 -13.64
CA ASP A 480 31.06 7.89 -13.17
C ASP A 480 30.42 6.97 -14.24
N ALA A 481 31.25 6.24 -14.99
CA ALA A 481 30.80 5.18 -15.89
C ALA A 481 30.62 3.79 -15.23
N ALA A 482 30.29 3.72 -13.93
CA ALA A 482 30.23 2.42 -13.25
C ALA A 482 29.27 2.33 -12.06
N GLN A 483 27.95 2.44 -12.29
CA GLN A 483 26.92 1.52 -11.72
C GLN A 483 25.49 2.00 -12.03
N ALA A 484 24.90 1.48 -13.10
CA ALA A 484 23.45 1.34 -13.20
C ALA A 484 23.13 0.02 -13.92
N ASP A 485 22.41 -0.87 -13.23
CA ASP A 485 21.97 -2.15 -13.75
C ASP A 485 20.86 -1.94 -14.80
N GLY A 486 21.20 -2.13 -16.07
CA GLY A 486 20.36 -2.92 -16.98
C GLY A 486 19.15 -2.28 -17.64
N GLU A 487 19.27 -1.07 -18.20
CA GLU A 487 18.61 -0.62 -19.44
C GLU A 487 19.64 0.31 -20.13
N GLU A 488 19.89 0.15 -21.43
CA GLU A 488 20.79 1.06 -22.17
C GLU A 488 20.10 2.43 -22.23
N GLU A 489 20.39 3.33 -21.27
CA GLU A 489 19.93 4.71 -21.31
C GLU A 489 20.53 5.38 -22.55
N GLU A 490 19.67 5.75 -23.51
CA GLU A 490 20.10 6.48 -24.72
C GLU A 490 20.54 7.89 -24.31
N GLU A 491 21.84 8.07 -24.17
CA GLU A 491 22.49 9.35 -23.90
C GLU A 491 22.06 10.40 -24.94
N LEU A 492 21.60 11.57 -24.46
CA LEU A 492 21.12 12.64 -25.33
C LEU A 492 22.29 13.36 -26.03
N PRO A 493 22.09 13.89 -27.26
CA PRO A 493 23.17 14.59 -27.95
C PRO A 493 23.41 15.98 -27.35
N ASP A 494 24.68 16.39 -27.25
CA ASP A 494 25.07 17.75 -26.84
C ASP A 494 24.37 18.83 -27.71
N GLY A 495 23.77 19.82 -27.03
CA GLY A 495 23.03 20.94 -27.58
C GLY A 495 23.88 22.19 -27.86
N ALA A 496 25.16 22.22 -27.51
CA ALA A 496 26.02 23.38 -27.63
C ALA A 496 26.01 23.99 -29.05
N GLY A 497 25.71 25.28 -29.14
CA GLY A 497 25.66 26.02 -30.41
C GLY A 497 24.42 25.75 -31.28
N LYS A 498 23.48 24.93 -30.80
CA LYS A 498 22.19 24.68 -31.47
C LYS A 498 21.16 25.69 -30.97
N SER A 499 20.28 26.11 -31.87
CA SER A 499 19.16 26.99 -31.54
C SER A 499 17.86 26.37 -32.03
N VAL A 500 16.96 26.09 -31.08
CA VAL A 500 15.75 25.33 -31.31
C VAL A 500 14.52 26.15 -30.92
N LEU A 501 13.49 26.11 -31.76
CA LEU A 501 12.17 26.70 -31.47
C LEU A 501 11.15 25.57 -31.28
N CYS A 502 10.64 25.40 -30.06
CA CYS A 502 9.63 24.41 -29.70
C CYS A 502 8.23 25.03 -29.81
N ILE A 503 7.32 24.38 -30.53
CA ILE A 503 6.03 24.96 -30.91
C ILE A 503 4.90 24.00 -30.59
N GLY A 504 3.88 24.50 -29.89
CA GLY A 504 2.62 23.77 -29.71
C GLY A 504 1.85 23.63 -31.03
N GLY A 505 1.44 22.42 -31.39
CA GLY A 505 0.88 22.12 -32.70
C GLY A 505 -0.55 22.62 -32.92
N ARG A 506 -1.44 22.51 -31.92
CA ARG A 506 -2.86 22.84 -32.10
C ARG A 506 -3.53 23.48 -30.90
N GLY A 507 -3.18 23.09 -29.68
CA GLY A 507 -3.86 23.53 -28.47
C GLY A 507 -2.94 24.00 -27.36
N GLU A 508 -3.53 24.50 -26.29
CA GLU A 508 -2.82 25.00 -25.11
C GLU A 508 -2.04 23.89 -24.39
N LEU A 509 -2.54 22.65 -24.38
CA LEU A 509 -1.80 21.50 -23.84
C LEU A 509 -0.56 21.17 -24.69
N ASP A 510 -0.61 21.35 -26.01
CA ASP A 510 0.57 21.19 -26.87
C ASP A 510 1.63 22.27 -26.58
N ASN A 511 1.20 23.47 -26.17
CA ASN A 511 2.12 24.54 -25.76
C ASN A 511 2.89 24.16 -24.48
N ALA A 512 2.21 23.54 -23.50
CA ALA A 512 2.85 23.05 -22.29
C ALA A 512 3.88 21.96 -22.60
N ALA A 513 3.52 20.99 -23.47
CA ALA A 513 4.46 19.97 -23.93
C ALA A 513 5.66 20.56 -24.69
N ALA A 514 5.45 21.63 -25.48
CA ALA A 514 6.55 22.34 -26.14
C ALA A 514 7.46 23.07 -25.14
N ALA A 515 6.92 23.57 -24.02
CA ALA A 515 7.70 24.17 -22.95
C ALA A 515 8.57 23.14 -22.22
N MET A 516 8.01 21.97 -21.90
CA MET A 516 8.76 20.84 -21.34
C MET A 516 9.94 20.44 -22.25
N LEU A 517 9.69 20.30 -23.56
CA LEU A 517 10.77 19.99 -24.51
C LEU A 517 11.83 21.09 -24.57
N ALA A 518 11.42 22.36 -24.56
CA ALA A 518 12.37 23.47 -24.59
C ALA A 518 13.29 23.44 -23.36
N GLN A 519 12.77 23.14 -22.17
CA GLN A 519 13.56 23.03 -20.95
C GLN A 519 14.57 21.88 -21.04
N VAL A 520 14.15 20.68 -21.46
CA VAL A 520 15.07 19.54 -21.69
C VAL A 520 16.18 19.90 -22.67
N LEU A 521 15.88 20.63 -23.75
CA LEU A 521 16.88 21.07 -24.70
C LEU A 521 17.84 22.13 -24.13
N THR A 522 17.36 22.98 -23.22
CA THR A 522 18.19 23.97 -22.51
C THR A 522 19.16 23.28 -21.56
N VAL A 523 18.70 22.27 -20.80
CA VAL A 523 19.56 21.46 -19.92
C VAL A 523 20.72 20.86 -20.71
N GLN A 524 20.43 20.35 -21.91
CA GLN A 524 21.44 19.80 -22.82
C GLN A 524 22.31 20.88 -23.53
N GLY A 525 22.27 22.15 -23.11
CA GLY A 525 23.13 23.22 -23.63
C GLY A 525 22.65 23.93 -24.91
N ALA A 526 21.43 23.66 -25.41
CA ALA A 526 20.89 24.33 -26.59
C ALA A 526 20.18 25.66 -26.25
N ALA A 527 20.27 26.63 -27.16
CA ALA A 527 19.46 27.86 -27.09
C ALA A 527 18.01 27.57 -27.52
N ALA A 528 17.20 27.06 -26.59
CA ALA A 528 15.81 26.69 -26.83
C ALA A 528 14.81 27.81 -26.47
N THR A 529 13.81 28.00 -27.32
CA THR A 529 12.72 28.97 -27.10
C THR A 529 11.38 28.35 -27.43
N THR A 530 10.28 28.90 -26.90
CA THR A 530 8.93 28.39 -27.11
C THR A 530 8.07 29.35 -27.93
N ALA A 531 7.12 28.81 -28.69
CA ALA A 531 6.06 29.57 -29.33
C ALA A 531 4.70 28.86 -29.17
N SER A 532 3.63 29.65 -29.10
CA SER A 532 2.28 29.14 -28.94
C SER A 532 1.69 28.68 -30.27
N HIS A 533 0.76 27.72 -30.23
CA HIS A 533 -0.06 27.34 -31.38
C HIS A 533 -0.78 28.56 -32.02
N ALA A 534 -1.07 29.61 -31.25
CA ALA A 534 -1.67 30.86 -31.75
C ALA A 534 -0.71 31.69 -32.63
N ASP A 535 0.60 31.59 -32.40
CA ASP A 535 1.63 32.27 -33.20
C ASP A 535 1.78 31.62 -34.58
N MET A 536 1.36 30.36 -34.68
CA MET A 536 1.38 29.60 -35.92
C MET A 536 0.23 29.94 -36.86
N GLU A 537 -0.72 30.79 -36.48
CA GLU A 537 -1.81 31.24 -37.33
C GLU A 537 -1.30 31.99 -38.59
N PRO A 538 -2.04 31.97 -39.72
CA PRO A 538 -1.57 32.59 -40.97
C PRO A 538 -1.26 34.08 -40.84
N SER A 539 -1.97 34.77 -39.95
CA SER A 539 -1.78 36.19 -39.61
C SER A 539 -0.50 36.44 -38.82
N ASN A 540 -0.11 35.51 -37.95
CA ASN A 540 0.92 35.73 -36.93
C ASN A 540 2.26 35.08 -37.28
N ILE A 541 2.32 34.15 -38.24
CA ILE A 541 3.58 33.42 -38.50
C ILE A 541 4.78 34.33 -38.83
N ARG A 542 4.55 35.53 -39.37
CA ARG A 542 5.63 36.47 -39.69
C ARG A 542 6.26 37.13 -38.46
N SER A 543 5.61 37.07 -37.29
CA SER A 543 6.16 37.59 -36.03
C SER A 543 6.96 36.55 -35.25
N LEU A 544 7.05 35.30 -35.73
CA LEU A 544 7.87 34.29 -35.08
C LEU A 544 9.37 34.69 -35.13
N PRO A 545 10.12 34.51 -34.03
CA PRO A 545 11.55 34.81 -33.96
C PRO A 545 12.36 33.73 -34.69
N LEU A 546 12.29 33.71 -36.03
CA LEU A 546 12.99 32.71 -36.85
C LEU A 546 14.44 33.11 -37.19
N GLU A 547 14.86 34.32 -36.80
CA GLU A 547 16.25 34.76 -36.93
C GLU A 547 17.13 33.98 -35.93
N GLY A 548 18.28 33.46 -36.37
CA GLY A 548 19.16 32.63 -35.53
C GLY A 548 18.72 31.17 -35.35
N VAL A 549 17.41 30.87 -35.35
CA VAL A 549 16.88 29.50 -35.12
C VAL A 549 17.28 28.52 -36.22
N GLN A 550 17.89 27.39 -35.85
CA GLN A 550 18.34 26.35 -36.79
C GLN A 550 17.28 25.26 -37.00
N THR A 551 16.64 24.84 -35.90
CA THR A 551 15.62 23.78 -35.88
C THR A 551 14.33 24.28 -35.26
N ALA A 552 13.17 23.97 -35.85
CA ALA A 552 11.86 24.17 -35.25
C ALA A 552 11.17 22.83 -35.04
N VAL A 553 10.61 22.60 -33.86
CA VAL A 553 9.94 21.34 -33.51
C VAL A 553 8.48 21.63 -33.22
N VAL A 554 7.58 20.93 -33.91
CA VAL A 554 6.12 21.09 -33.71
C VAL A 554 5.56 19.84 -33.05
N GLY A 555 5.08 19.97 -31.82
CA GLY A 555 4.55 18.85 -31.02
C GLY A 555 3.03 18.71 -31.08
N PHE A 556 2.52 17.48 -31.10
CA PHE A 556 1.09 17.17 -31.04
C PHE A 556 0.81 16.09 -30.01
N LEU A 557 -0.11 16.34 -29.08
CA LEU A 557 -0.65 15.33 -28.16
C LEU A 557 -1.72 14.44 -28.83
N ASN A 558 -2.26 14.87 -29.98
CA ASN A 558 -3.33 14.17 -30.68
C ASN A 558 -2.98 13.84 -32.13
N ALA A 559 -3.04 12.55 -32.48
CA ALA A 559 -2.76 12.05 -33.81
C ALA A 559 -3.70 12.61 -34.90
N ASP A 560 -4.97 12.92 -34.57
CA ASP A 560 -5.92 13.50 -35.53
C ASP A 560 -5.47 14.89 -36.03
N SER A 561 -4.62 15.56 -35.25
CA SER A 561 -4.06 16.87 -35.57
C SER A 561 -2.88 16.82 -36.53
N LEU A 562 -2.31 15.65 -36.82
CA LEU A 562 -1.20 15.49 -37.76
C LEU A 562 -1.56 15.92 -39.19
N ASN A 563 -2.83 15.81 -39.57
CA ASN A 563 -3.34 16.35 -40.83
C ASN A 563 -3.09 17.85 -40.99
N HIS A 564 -3.08 18.60 -39.88
CA HIS A 564 -2.70 20.01 -39.85
C HIS A 564 -1.19 20.22 -39.86
N GLY A 565 -0.41 19.29 -39.30
CA GLY A 565 1.05 19.33 -39.25
C GLY A 565 1.70 19.58 -40.61
N ARG A 566 1.20 18.96 -41.68
CA ARG A 566 1.70 19.19 -43.05
C ARG A 566 1.61 20.66 -43.49
N PHE A 567 0.56 21.37 -43.06
CA PHE A 567 0.40 22.78 -43.37
C PHE A 567 1.35 23.66 -42.55
N LEU A 568 1.57 23.32 -41.28
CA LEU A 568 2.50 24.03 -40.40
C LEU A 568 3.94 23.90 -40.88
N VAL A 569 4.38 22.67 -41.20
CA VAL A 569 5.72 22.40 -41.77
C VAL A 569 5.96 23.22 -43.04
N ARG A 570 4.98 23.22 -43.95
CA ARG A 570 5.07 24.02 -45.19
C ARG A 570 5.12 25.52 -44.92
N ARG A 571 4.48 26.00 -43.87
CA ARG A 571 4.43 27.43 -43.52
C ARG A 571 5.78 27.88 -42.95
N LEU A 572 6.35 27.11 -42.03
CA LEU A 572 7.68 27.32 -41.46
C LEU A 572 8.77 27.29 -42.54
N LYS A 573 8.80 26.25 -43.37
CA LYS A 573 9.77 26.15 -44.49
C LYS A 573 9.61 27.23 -45.56
N ARG A 574 8.43 27.86 -45.67
CA ARG A 574 8.23 29.03 -46.55
C ARG A 574 8.71 30.33 -45.91
N ALA A 575 8.61 30.45 -44.58
CA ALA A 575 9.10 31.59 -43.85
C ALA A 575 10.65 31.60 -43.83
N LYS A 576 11.27 30.43 -43.61
CA LYS A 576 12.73 30.25 -43.66
C LYS A 576 13.09 28.94 -44.37
N PRO A 577 13.52 28.97 -45.64
CA PRO A 577 13.83 27.76 -46.42
C PRO A 577 14.97 26.90 -45.88
N SER A 578 15.88 27.48 -45.10
CA SER A 578 17.00 26.77 -44.46
C SER A 578 16.66 26.19 -43.09
N LEU A 579 15.43 26.38 -42.60
CA LEU A 579 14.99 25.91 -41.30
C LEU A 579 14.70 24.41 -41.35
N ARG A 580 15.31 23.67 -40.43
CA ARG A 580 14.96 22.27 -40.18
C ARG A 580 13.68 22.22 -39.36
N VAL A 581 12.71 21.42 -39.77
CA VAL A 581 11.39 21.32 -39.14
C VAL A 581 11.10 19.87 -38.76
N GLY A 582 11.03 19.60 -37.47
CA GLY A 582 10.61 18.33 -36.88
C GLY A 582 9.14 18.31 -36.50
N VAL A 583 8.54 17.13 -36.49
CA VAL A 583 7.20 16.91 -35.95
C VAL A 583 7.24 15.83 -34.87
N VAL A 584 6.74 16.14 -33.68
CA VAL A 584 6.68 15.21 -32.56
C VAL A 584 5.24 14.79 -32.34
N LEU A 585 5.01 13.49 -32.19
CA LEU A 585 3.75 12.97 -31.68
C LEU A 585 4.01 12.40 -30.29
N TRP A 586 3.41 13.01 -29.28
CA TRP A 586 3.69 12.74 -27.86
C TRP A 586 3.16 11.41 -27.33
N THR A 587 2.92 10.41 -28.19
CA THR A 587 2.49 9.07 -27.79
C THR A 587 3.66 8.12 -27.81
N ASP A 588 3.58 7.12 -26.95
CA ASP A 588 4.48 5.98 -26.95
C ASP A 588 4.09 5.03 -28.09
N ALA A 589 4.72 5.20 -29.26
CA ALA A 589 4.40 4.41 -30.43
C ALA A 589 5.38 3.23 -30.53
N ALA A 590 5.16 2.19 -29.72
CA ALA A 590 5.78 0.89 -29.91
C ALA A 590 5.41 0.34 -31.32
N GLY A 591 6.21 0.70 -32.34
CA GLY A 591 6.01 0.31 -33.74
C GLY A 591 5.65 1.43 -34.73
N GLY A 592 5.68 2.70 -34.35
CA GLY A 592 5.48 3.82 -35.28
C GLY A 592 6.70 4.06 -36.18
N ASP A 593 6.51 4.03 -37.50
CA ASP A 593 7.58 4.39 -38.46
C ASP A 593 7.71 5.93 -38.55
N ALA A 594 8.61 6.48 -37.74
CA ALA A 594 8.93 7.91 -37.71
C ALA A 594 9.39 8.44 -39.09
N GLY A 595 10.12 7.64 -39.86
CA GLY A 595 10.58 8.01 -41.20
C GLY A 595 9.42 8.19 -42.17
N LYS A 596 8.44 7.29 -42.14
CA LYS A 596 7.21 7.40 -42.93
C LYS A 596 6.40 8.64 -42.53
N LEU A 597 6.23 8.89 -41.23
CA LEU A 597 5.50 10.06 -40.74
C LEU A 597 6.15 11.38 -41.21
N ALA A 598 7.48 11.48 -41.11
CA ALA A 598 8.23 12.63 -41.61
C ALA A 598 8.01 12.84 -43.12
N GLY A 599 8.05 11.75 -43.90
CA GLY A 599 7.83 11.76 -45.35
C GLY A 599 6.45 12.27 -45.76
N ASP A 600 5.39 11.82 -45.08
CA ASP A 600 4.01 12.21 -45.37
C ASP A 600 3.77 13.70 -45.09
N LEU A 601 4.37 14.21 -44.00
CA LEU A 601 4.26 15.61 -43.59
C LEU A 601 5.22 16.54 -44.34
N ASN A 602 6.23 16.00 -45.03
CA ASN A 602 7.37 16.75 -45.60
C ASN A 602 8.22 17.45 -44.52
N ALA A 603 8.21 16.89 -43.30
CA ALA A 603 9.09 17.27 -42.22
C ALA A 603 10.51 16.72 -42.46
N ASP A 604 11.50 17.29 -41.79
CA ASP A 604 12.88 16.82 -41.86
C ASP A 604 13.11 15.58 -40.99
N PHE A 605 12.38 15.50 -39.88
CA PHE A 605 12.30 14.33 -39.03
C PHE A 605 10.93 14.26 -38.35
N ALA A 606 10.60 13.09 -37.82
CA ALA A 606 9.51 12.93 -36.86
C ALA A 606 9.99 12.11 -35.67
N ALA A 607 9.35 12.27 -34.53
CA ALA A 607 9.70 11.55 -33.31
C ALA A 607 8.46 11.22 -32.48
N PHE A 608 8.64 10.23 -31.61
CA PHE A 608 7.68 9.81 -30.60
C PHE A 608 8.34 9.94 -29.22
N GLY A 609 7.59 10.42 -28.23
CA GLY A 609 8.10 10.64 -26.88
C GLY A 609 9.12 11.78 -26.73
N MET A 610 9.61 11.98 -25.51
CA MET A 610 10.53 13.07 -25.14
C MET A 610 11.95 12.83 -25.65
N THR A 611 12.52 11.66 -25.38
CA THR A 611 13.88 11.29 -25.79
C THR A 611 14.08 11.39 -27.30
N GLY A 612 13.18 10.78 -28.08
CA GLY A 612 13.24 10.86 -29.54
C GLY A 612 13.07 12.29 -30.08
N ALA A 613 12.28 13.12 -29.40
CA ALA A 613 12.12 14.53 -29.76
C ALA A 613 13.41 15.32 -29.52
N ALA A 614 14.08 15.10 -28.38
CA ALA A 614 15.35 15.72 -28.04
C ALA A 614 16.46 15.31 -29.01
N ILE A 615 16.66 14.00 -29.23
CA ILE A 615 17.62 13.47 -30.20
C ILE A 615 17.39 14.07 -31.59
N GLY A 616 16.13 14.05 -32.04
CA GLY A 616 15.73 14.57 -33.33
C GLY A 616 16.00 16.07 -33.45
N ALA A 617 15.71 16.86 -32.41
CA ALA A 617 15.92 18.30 -32.39
C ALA A 617 17.41 18.69 -32.43
N LEU A 618 18.24 17.93 -31.72
CA LEU A 618 19.68 18.19 -31.56
C LEU A 618 20.53 17.53 -32.66
N THR A 619 19.96 16.81 -33.63
CA THR A 619 20.78 16.24 -34.72
C THR A 619 21.31 17.30 -35.70
N ASP A 620 22.55 17.15 -36.19
CA ASP A 620 23.17 17.98 -37.23
C ASP A 620 22.72 17.69 -38.68
N ALA A 621 21.59 16.99 -38.85
CA ALA A 621 21.10 16.63 -40.18
C ALA A 621 20.67 17.89 -40.97
N PRO A 622 20.96 17.98 -42.29
CA PRO A 622 20.61 19.16 -43.08
C PRO A 622 19.10 19.27 -43.34
N ALA A 623 18.61 20.51 -43.53
CA ALA A 623 17.22 20.77 -43.89
C ALA A 623 16.89 20.24 -45.30
N VAL A 624 15.79 19.49 -45.42
CA VAL A 624 15.27 18.94 -46.68
C VAL A 624 14.38 19.98 -47.36
N PRO A 625 14.70 20.40 -48.60
CA PRO A 625 13.92 21.41 -49.32
C PRO A 625 12.52 20.89 -49.64
N LEU A 626 11.53 21.79 -49.58
CA LEU A 626 10.15 21.47 -49.97
C LEU A 626 10.11 20.96 -51.42
N LYS A 627 9.56 19.74 -51.62
CA LYS A 627 9.27 19.21 -52.97
C LYS A 627 8.39 20.22 -53.72
N ALA A 628 8.94 20.87 -54.74
CA ALA A 628 8.22 21.87 -55.52
C ALA A 628 6.99 21.21 -56.16
N ALA A 629 5.79 21.68 -55.79
CA ALA A 629 4.58 21.31 -56.52
C ALA A 629 4.75 21.78 -57.98
N LYS A 630 4.66 20.87 -58.96
CA LYS A 630 4.69 21.19 -60.40
C LYS A 630 3.60 22.22 -60.69
N ARG A 631 3.95 23.51 -60.65
CA ARG A 631 3.02 24.62 -60.86
C ARG A 631 2.77 24.69 -62.37
N LYS A 632 1.66 24.15 -62.86
CA LYS A 632 1.13 24.48 -64.19
C LYS A 632 0.66 25.93 -64.15
N VAL A 633 1.55 26.89 -64.34
CA VAL A 633 1.15 28.28 -64.59
C VAL A 633 1.25 28.53 -66.08
N ARG A 634 0.11 28.79 -66.72
CA ARG A 634 0.07 29.64 -67.91
C ARG A 634 -1.09 30.61 -67.75
N ARG A 635 -0.78 31.88 -67.49
CA ARG A 635 -1.69 33.00 -67.78
C ARG A 635 -1.40 33.46 -69.21
N PRO A 636 -2.41 33.72 -70.04
CA PRO A 636 -2.34 34.79 -71.02
C PRO A 636 -3.04 36.02 -70.44
N SER A 637 -2.32 37.13 -70.33
CA SER A 637 -2.95 38.44 -70.29
C SER A 637 -3.48 38.74 -71.70
N GLN A 638 -4.75 39.15 -71.82
CA GLN A 638 -5.28 40.02 -72.87
C GLN A 638 -6.81 40.15 -72.73
N ALA A 639 -7.27 41.30 -72.23
CA ALA A 639 -8.57 41.89 -72.58
C ALA A 639 -8.66 43.33 -72.05
N ARG A 640 -7.80 44.22 -72.56
CA ARG A 640 -8.03 45.66 -72.51
C ARG A 640 -7.96 46.19 -73.93
N LYS A 641 -9.01 45.95 -74.72
CA LYS A 641 -9.28 46.67 -75.97
C LYS A 641 -10.75 46.54 -76.36
N LYS A 642 -11.36 47.71 -76.58
CA LYS A 642 -12.66 47.99 -77.22
C LYS A 642 -13.93 47.95 -76.34
N SER A 643 -14.20 49.08 -75.71
CA SER A 643 -15.56 49.65 -75.66
C SER A 643 -15.46 51.18 -75.74
N LYS A 644 -15.32 51.68 -76.96
CA LYS A 644 -15.64 53.05 -77.40
C LYS A 644 -15.90 52.97 -78.91
N ALA A 645 -17.18 52.99 -79.28
CA ALA A 645 -17.77 53.45 -80.54
C ALA A 645 -19.08 52.67 -80.81
N ALA A 646 -20.18 53.18 -80.27
CA ALA A 646 -21.47 53.41 -80.95
C ALA A 646 -22.36 54.13 -79.95
#